data_AF-A0AAP0LPM7-F1
#
_entry.id   AF-A0AAP0LPM7-F1
#
_cell.length_a   1.000
_cell.length_b   1.000
_cell.length_c   1.000
_cell.angle_alpha   90.00
_cell.angle_beta   90.00
_cell.angle_gamma   90.00
#
_symmetry.space_group_name_H-M   'P 1'
#
loop_
_entity.id
_entity.type
_entity.pdbx_description
1 polymer ?
#
loop_
_entity_poly.entity_id
_entity_poly.type
_entity_poly.pdbx_seq_one_letter_code
_entity_poly.pdbx_strand_id
1 'polypeptide(L)'
;MASSDSEIAKEFRFFRVYKDGRVELFEPDCEKIQPSDDSTTGVRSKDVVISSEPPVSARIFIPYEAQNPNQNKLPLLFYLRGGGFCRQSAFGPRYHNFCSVFSAQANAIVVSVEYGNFPDRPIPACYEDSWAALNWVASHVSGNGPEPWLNDHADFGKVLIGGASAGGNIAHTLAFRVGTIGLPCVKLVGVIMVHPFFGGTSPEEDATWLYMCPTNAGFQDPRLKPPAEDLARLGCERVLIFVAEKDFLKPVAMNYYEDLKKSGWKGTVELFETHGEGHSFYFDNLKCEKAVELINNCVRSKDVVISSQPTVSARIFIPKVTNSDKQKFPLLLYMHGGGFCTLSAFAKPYHDFCNTVSSQANAIVVSVEYGLFPDRPIPACYEDSWAALKWVASHVSGNRPDPWLNHHADLGRVFIGGDSAGGNIAHTLAFRVGSIGLPGVNLVGVTMVHPFFGGTEDDEMWLYMCASNDGPQDPRMKPPAEDLARLGCERVLIFVAERDYLCPAGKNYYEELKKSGWKGRVELVEHLDEKHVFYLRNPTCTNALERSAFGPLYHNFCSVVSAQANAIVVSVEYKLFPDRPILACYEDSWATLNWVASHAGGNGPEPWLNDHTDFRRVFIGGGSAGGNIAHTLAFPVGSIGLPRVKLVWVIMVHPFFGGTSPEEDEMRLYMCPTNGELQDPRLKCPQRIWPGLGVRGF
;
A
#
# COMPACT_ATOMS: atom_id res chain seq x y z
N MET A 1 34.59 39.52 -31.29
CA MET A 1 34.33 38.11 -30.96
C MET A 1 35.61 37.56 -30.35
N ALA A 2 35.66 37.43 -29.02
CA ALA A 2 36.72 36.68 -28.37
C ALA A 2 36.23 35.24 -28.25
N SER A 3 36.94 34.32 -28.88
CA SER A 3 36.73 32.88 -28.74
C SER A 3 37.03 32.52 -27.28
N SER A 4 36.00 32.42 -26.43
CA SER A 4 36.17 31.79 -25.12
C SER A 4 36.39 30.31 -25.36
N ASP A 5 37.60 29.82 -25.12
CA ASP A 5 37.94 28.40 -25.23
C ASP A 5 36.95 27.56 -24.40
N SER A 6 36.05 26.88 -25.10
CA SER A 6 34.99 26.03 -24.55
C SER A 6 35.52 24.63 -24.20
N GLU A 7 36.77 24.53 -23.74
CA GLU A 7 37.40 23.25 -23.47
C GLU A 7 36.96 22.72 -22.11
N ILE A 8 36.31 21.55 -22.14
CA ILE A 8 35.83 20.86 -20.94
C ILE A 8 37.03 20.27 -20.19
N ALA A 9 37.19 20.65 -18.92
CA ALA A 9 38.21 20.07 -18.05
C ALA A 9 37.77 18.70 -17.52
N LYS A 10 36.51 18.60 -17.10
CA LYS A 10 35.93 17.36 -16.57
C LYS A 10 34.41 17.38 -16.70
N GLU A 11 33.84 16.22 -16.98
CA GLU A 11 32.40 16.01 -17.05
C GLU A 11 31.97 15.01 -15.96
N PHE A 12 30.88 15.31 -15.25
CA PHE A 12 30.28 14.51 -14.17
C PHE A 12 28.81 14.23 -14.48
N ARG A 13 28.14 13.43 -13.63
CA ARG A 13 26.71 13.07 -13.80
C ARG A 13 25.77 14.28 -13.87
N PHE A 14 26.02 15.33 -13.09
CA PHE A 14 25.10 16.48 -12.95
C PHE A 14 25.56 17.74 -13.65
N PHE A 15 26.87 17.87 -13.91
CA PHE A 15 27.47 19.09 -14.41
C PHE A 15 28.79 18.82 -15.12
N ARG A 16 29.23 19.82 -15.89
CA ARG A 16 30.58 19.88 -16.45
C ARG A 16 31.35 21.08 -15.92
N VAL A 17 32.66 20.92 -15.86
CA VAL A 17 33.61 21.96 -15.45
C VAL A 17 34.49 22.30 -16.63
N TYR A 18 34.57 23.59 -16.96
CA TYR A 18 35.41 24.13 -18.02
C TYR A 18 36.83 24.43 -17.48
N LYS A 19 37.83 24.47 -18.36
CA LYS A 19 39.21 24.79 -17.96
C LYS A 19 39.38 26.19 -17.35
N ASP A 20 38.45 27.10 -17.62
CA ASP A 20 38.38 28.43 -17.01
C ASP A 20 37.75 28.46 -15.60
N GLY A 21 37.32 27.29 -15.08
CA GLY A 21 36.70 27.14 -13.77
C GLY A 21 35.18 27.30 -13.77
N ARG A 22 34.56 27.65 -14.91
CA ARG A 22 33.10 27.74 -15.01
C ARG A 22 32.46 26.37 -14.84
N VAL A 23 31.34 26.32 -14.13
CA VAL A 23 30.51 25.13 -13.94
C VAL A 23 29.19 25.31 -14.69
N GLU A 24 28.78 24.28 -15.42
CA GLU A 24 27.48 24.25 -16.11
C GLU A 24 26.72 23.00 -15.68
N LEU A 25 25.54 23.20 -15.08
CA LEU A 25 24.61 22.13 -14.74
C LEU A 25 23.89 21.65 -16.01
N PHE A 26 23.66 20.34 -16.14
CA PHE A 26 22.99 19.79 -17.33
C PHE A 26 21.48 19.98 -17.34
N GLU A 27 20.86 19.99 -16.17
CA GLU A 27 19.43 20.23 -16.03
C GLU A 27 19.17 21.70 -15.70
N PRO A 28 18.13 22.32 -16.27
CA PRO A 28 17.75 23.68 -15.96
C PRO A 28 17.24 23.81 -14.53
N ASP A 29 17.11 25.06 -14.07
CA ASP A 29 16.52 25.38 -12.78
C ASP A 29 15.11 24.78 -12.64
N CYS A 30 14.83 24.28 -11.44
CA CYS A 30 13.55 23.68 -11.11
C CYS A 30 12.47 24.75 -11.07
N GLU A 31 11.39 24.56 -11.84
CA GLU A 31 10.20 25.40 -11.76
C GLU A 31 9.63 25.38 -10.34
N LYS A 32 9.49 26.57 -9.76
CA LYS A 32 8.94 26.76 -8.41
C LYS A 32 7.45 27.05 -8.49
N ILE A 33 6.67 26.34 -7.71
CA ILE A 33 5.22 26.55 -7.58
C ILE A 33 4.90 27.27 -6.28
N GLN A 34 3.79 28.00 -6.27
CA GLN A 34 3.28 28.67 -5.07
C GLN A 34 2.81 27.64 -4.03
N PRO A 35 2.83 27.99 -2.73
CA PRO A 35 2.14 27.20 -1.73
C PRO A 35 0.63 27.19 -2.01
N SER A 36 -0.05 26.12 -1.58
CA SER A 36 -1.46 25.86 -1.87
C SER A 36 -2.21 25.35 -0.63
N ASP A 37 -3.51 25.65 -0.62
CA ASP A 37 -4.51 25.00 0.23
C ASP A 37 -5.20 23.93 -0.63
N ASP A 38 -4.72 22.68 -0.53
CA ASP A 38 -5.16 21.57 -1.39
C ASP A 38 -6.34 20.83 -0.74
N SER A 39 -7.55 21.08 -1.26
CA SER A 39 -8.77 20.41 -0.81
C SER A 39 -8.78 18.90 -1.10
N THR A 40 -7.95 18.42 -2.02
CA THR A 40 -7.90 17.01 -2.43
C THR A 40 -7.09 16.18 -1.45
N THR A 41 -5.91 16.68 -1.04
CA THR A 41 -5.06 16.02 -0.05
C THR A 41 -5.43 16.36 1.38
N GLY A 42 -6.20 17.43 1.59
CA GLY A 42 -6.56 17.89 2.92
C GLY A 42 -5.44 18.66 3.61
N VAL A 43 -4.50 19.25 2.85
CA VAL A 43 -3.26 19.85 3.37
C VAL A 43 -3.12 21.29 2.91
N ARG A 44 -2.67 22.14 3.84
CA ARG A 44 -2.30 23.53 3.61
C ARG A 44 -0.80 23.65 3.58
N SER A 45 -0.29 24.52 2.74
CA SER A 45 1.14 24.85 2.72
C SER A 45 1.39 26.34 2.72
N LYS A 46 2.58 26.74 3.21
CA LYS A 46 3.07 28.12 3.12
C LYS A 46 4.58 28.18 3.14
N ASP A 47 5.12 29.26 2.60
CA ASP A 47 6.55 29.53 2.60
C ASP A 47 6.94 30.46 3.74
N VAL A 48 8.08 30.19 4.37
CA VAL A 48 8.63 30.97 5.48
C VAL A 48 10.09 31.32 5.21
N VAL A 49 10.50 32.51 5.66
CA VAL A 49 11.90 32.94 5.65
C VAL A 49 12.50 32.65 7.02
N ILE A 50 13.58 31.88 7.05
CA ILE A 50 14.30 31.47 8.26
C ILE A 50 15.46 32.43 8.55
N SER A 51 16.20 32.80 7.50
CA SER A 51 17.31 33.73 7.57
C SER A 51 17.39 34.52 6.27
N SER A 52 17.77 35.80 6.35
CA SER A 52 18.04 36.63 5.17
C SER A 52 19.50 36.56 4.73
N GLU A 53 20.44 36.31 5.66
CA GLU A 53 21.88 36.29 5.38
C GLU A 53 22.57 35.16 6.19
N PRO A 54 22.91 34.03 5.55
CA PRO A 54 22.52 33.67 4.19
C PRO A 54 21.00 33.46 4.04
N PRO A 55 20.46 33.55 2.82
CA PRO A 55 19.04 33.30 2.58
C PRO A 55 18.72 31.83 2.82
N VAL A 56 17.88 31.55 3.82
CA VAL A 56 17.35 30.21 4.12
C VAL A 56 15.84 30.34 4.25
N SER A 57 15.11 29.46 3.60
CA SER A 57 13.65 29.41 3.64
C SER A 57 13.16 27.96 3.72
N ALA A 58 11.87 27.79 3.98
CA ALA A 58 11.23 26.48 4.00
C ALA A 58 9.78 26.58 3.55
N ARG A 59 9.23 25.47 3.07
CA ARG A 59 7.78 25.28 2.90
C ARG A 59 7.25 24.40 4.04
N ILE A 60 6.25 24.89 4.75
CA ILE A 60 5.57 24.16 5.82
C ILE A 60 4.28 23.58 5.27
N PHE A 61 3.97 22.32 5.59
CA PHE A 61 2.73 21.63 5.26
C PHE A 61 2.01 21.20 6.54
N ILE A 62 0.70 21.43 6.62
CA ILE A 62 -0.14 21.06 7.75
C ILE A 62 -1.49 20.47 7.29
N PRO A 63 -1.95 19.34 7.85
CA PRO A 63 -3.29 18.80 7.56
C PRO A 63 -4.40 19.72 8.08
N TYR A 64 -5.55 19.80 7.40
CA TYR A 64 -6.70 20.62 7.84
C TYR A 64 -7.17 20.24 9.25
N GLU A 65 -7.21 18.94 9.54
CA GLU A 65 -7.69 18.43 10.83
C GLU A 65 -6.86 18.96 12.00
N ALA A 66 -5.56 19.21 11.80
CA ALA A 66 -4.64 19.74 12.82
C ALA A 66 -5.09 21.08 13.41
N GLN A 67 -5.94 21.83 12.70
CA GLN A 67 -6.45 23.15 13.11
C GLN A 67 -7.67 23.06 14.03
N ASN A 68 -8.15 21.86 14.34
CA ASN A 68 -9.17 21.67 15.36
C ASN A 68 -8.60 21.97 16.76
N PRO A 69 -9.18 22.91 17.53
CA PRO A 69 -8.66 23.31 18.84
C PRO A 69 -8.68 22.20 19.91
N ASN A 70 -9.38 21.09 19.63
CA ASN A 70 -9.46 19.92 20.50
C ASN A 70 -8.49 18.78 20.11
N GLN A 71 -7.64 18.98 19.10
CA GLN A 71 -6.71 17.96 18.61
C GLN A 71 -5.34 18.06 19.29
N ASN A 72 -4.72 16.91 19.56
CA ASN A 72 -3.36 16.84 20.08
C ASN A 72 -2.35 17.39 19.07
N LYS A 73 -1.24 17.96 19.57
CA LYS A 73 -0.09 18.36 18.75
C LYS A 73 0.42 17.19 17.89
N LEU A 74 0.81 17.49 16.66
CA LEU A 74 1.21 16.52 15.64
C LEU A 74 2.73 16.29 15.64
N PRO A 75 3.19 15.08 15.27
CA PRO A 75 4.59 14.86 14.93
C PRO A 75 5.07 15.81 13.84
N LEU A 76 6.37 16.13 13.87
CA LEU A 76 7.00 17.01 12.88
C LEU A 76 8.05 16.24 12.08
N LEU A 77 7.93 16.27 10.76
CA LEU A 77 8.96 15.83 9.82
C LEU A 77 9.73 17.04 9.30
N PHE A 78 11.02 17.12 9.64
CA PHE A 78 11.97 18.05 9.06
C PHE A 78 12.57 17.43 7.80
N TYR A 79 12.17 17.89 6.62
CA TYR A 79 12.43 17.22 5.36
C TYR A 79 13.47 17.93 4.49
N LEU A 80 14.40 17.15 3.95
CA LEU A 80 15.52 17.60 3.14
C LEU A 80 15.41 17.01 1.74
N ARG A 81 15.25 17.87 0.75
CA ARG A 81 15.18 17.48 -0.65
C ARG A 81 16.49 16.82 -1.13
N GLY A 82 16.39 15.95 -2.12
CA GLY A 82 17.52 15.42 -2.87
C GLY A 82 17.93 16.32 -4.03
N GLY A 83 18.54 15.72 -5.05
CA GLY A 83 19.05 16.44 -6.23
C GLY A 83 20.58 16.62 -6.23
N GLY A 84 21.32 15.65 -5.70
CA GLY A 84 22.78 15.61 -5.84
C GLY A 84 23.53 16.84 -5.30
N PHE A 85 22.96 17.55 -4.31
CA PHE A 85 23.47 18.81 -3.74
C PHE A 85 23.51 20.03 -4.68
N CYS A 86 23.07 19.89 -5.94
CA CYS A 86 23.22 20.93 -6.96
C CYS A 86 21.93 21.28 -7.71
N ARG A 87 20.83 20.55 -7.51
CA ARG A 87 19.56 20.78 -8.25
C ARG A 87 18.33 20.54 -7.38
N GLN A 88 17.15 20.80 -7.97
CA GLN A 88 15.82 20.72 -7.34
C GLN A 88 15.56 21.82 -6.30
N SER A 89 14.30 21.96 -5.90
CA SER A 89 13.83 22.97 -4.93
C SER A 89 12.75 22.39 -4.02
N ALA A 90 12.67 22.85 -2.77
CA ALA A 90 11.58 22.55 -1.84
C ALA A 90 10.26 23.16 -2.32
N PHE A 91 10.35 24.17 -3.19
CA PHE A 91 9.23 24.83 -3.85
C PHE A 91 8.91 24.19 -5.21
N GLY A 92 9.65 23.16 -5.64
CA GLY A 92 9.39 22.44 -6.87
C GLY A 92 8.22 21.46 -6.75
N PRO A 93 7.50 21.14 -7.85
CA PRO A 93 6.29 20.32 -7.82
C PRO A 93 6.52 18.91 -7.28
N ARG A 94 7.66 18.27 -7.60
CA ARG A 94 7.97 16.91 -7.12
C ARG A 94 8.00 16.82 -5.60
N TYR A 95 8.74 17.74 -4.97
CA TYR A 95 8.90 17.76 -3.51
C TYR A 95 7.68 18.34 -2.80
N HIS A 96 6.99 19.31 -3.41
CA HIS A 96 5.73 19.82 -2.88
C HIS A 96 4.67 18.71 -2.81
N ASN A 97 4.46 17.98 -3.90
CA ASN A 97 3.46 16.91 -3.96
C ASN A 97 3.80 15.79 -2.96
N PHE A 98 5.06 15.38 -2.90
CA PHE A 98 5.51 14.38 -1.93
C PHE A 98 5.27 14.82 -0.48
N CYS A 99 5.66 16.04 -0.11
CA CYS A 99 5.49 16.54 1.25
C CYS A 99 4.01 16.72 1.62
N SER A 100 3.18 17.14 0.65
CA SER A 100 1.73 17.24 0.84
C SER A 100 1.10 15.87 1.11
N VAL A 101 1.37 14.87 0.26
CA VAL A 101 0.88 13.49 0.44
C VAL A 101 1.39 12.91 1.75
N PHE A 102 2.67 13.09 2.07
CA PHE A 102 3.25 12.62 3.32
C PHE A 102 2.57 13.27 4.54
N SER A 103 2.38 14.59 4.52
CA SER A 103 1.72 15.33 5.60
C SER A 103 0.30 14.79 5.86
N ALA A 104 -0.48 14.60 4.78
CA ALA A 104 -1.82 14.03 4.84
C ALA A 104 -1.80 12.60 5.40
N GLN A 105 -1.01 11.71 4.81
CA GLN A 105 -1.03 10.28 5.16
C GLN A 105 -0.43 10.02 6.54
N ALA A 106 0.64 10.73 6.91
CA ALA A 106 1.28 10.60 8.22
C ALA A 106 0.57 11.36 9.34
N ASN A 107 -0.40 12.22 9.01
CA ASN A 107 -1.00 13.19 9.93
C ASN A 107 0.09 13.96 10.70
N ALA A 108 1.02 14.54 9.95
CA ALA A 108 2.23 15.16 10.48
C ALA A 108 2.47 16.52 9.83
N ILE A 109 3.08 17.43 10.58
CA ILE A 109 3.59 18.70 10.02
C ILE A 109 4.87 18.39 9.28
N VAL A 110 5.02 18.89 8.05
CA VAL A 110 6.26 18.76 7.28
C VAL A 110 6.90 20.13 7.10
N VAL A 111 8.17 20.27 7.46
CA VAL A 111 8.99 21.47 7.18
C VAL A 111 10.02 21.08 6.13
N SER A 112 9.78 21.46 4.87
CA SER A 112 10.65 21.15 3.72
C SER A 112 11.61 22.30 3.47
N VAL A 113 12.91 22.07 3.65
CA VAL A 113 13.93 23.14 3.67
C VAL A 113 14.45 23.46 2.27
N GLU A 114 14.49 24.75 1.93
CA GLU A 114 15.18 25.28 0.76
C GLU A 114 16.62 25.66 1.14
N TYR A 115 17.51 24.67 1.14
CA TYR A 115 18.94 24.86 1.38
C TYR A 115 19.70 25.30 0.12
N GLY A 116 20.90 25.88 0.27
CA GLY A 116 21.75 26.29 -0.84
C GLY A 116 22.32 25.14 -1.69
N ASN A 117 22.24 25.26 -3.01
CA ASN A 117 22.79 24.29 -3.96
C ASN A 117 24.16 24.74 -4.50
N PHE A 118 25.03 23.77 -4.79
CA PHE A 118 26.17 23.97 -5.68
C PHE A 118 25.69 24.30 -7.12
N PRO A 119 26.36 25.19 -7.88
CA PRO A 119 27.63 25.87 -7.56
C PRO A 119 27.49 27.17 -6.76
N ASP A 120 26.30 27.76 -6.66
CA ASP A 120 26.11 29.08 -6.02
C ASP A 120 26.44 29.08 -4.53
N ARG A 121 26.10 27.98 -3.84
CA ARG A 121 26.39 27.73 -2.43
C ARG A 121 27.05 26.35 -2.28
N PRO A 122 28.37 26.24 -2.49
CA PRO A 122 29.10 24.98 -2.39
C PRO A 122 29.01 24.36 -0.99
N ILE A 123 29.26 23.04 -0.91
CA ILE A 123 29.30 22.31 0.37
C ILE A 123 30.45 22.89 1.23
N PRO A 124 30.21 23.26 2.50
CA PRO A 124 29.17 22.75 3.40
C PRO A 124 27.90 23.59 3.55
N ALA A 125 27.63 24.57 2.68
CA ALA A 125 26.49 25.49 2.86
C ALA A 125 25.15 24.77 3.09
N CYS A 126 24.85 23.70 2.36
CA CYS A 126 23.64 22.92 2.56
C CYS A 126 23.48 22.36 3.99
N TYR A 127 24.57 21.97 4.66
CA TYR A 127 24.54 21.50 6.04
C TYR A 127 24.32 22.64 7.04
N GLU A 128 24.95 23.80 6.81
CA GLU A 128 24.77 24.96 7.68
C GLU A 128 23.38 25.57 7.54
N ASP A 129 22.88 25.72 6.30
CA ASP A 129 21.54 26.21 6.01
C ASP A 129 20.49 25.27 6.65
N SER A 130 20.67 23.95 6.53
CA SER A 130 19.76 22.96 7.13
C SER A 130 19.86 22.91 8.66
N TRP A 131 21.05 23.10 9.23
CA TRP A 131 21.22 23.18 10.69
C TRP A 131 20.60 24.46 11.24
N ALA A 132 20.74 25.60 10.57
CA ALA A 132 20.07 26.85 10.92
C ALA A 132 18.54 26.68 10.89
N ALA A 133 18.01 26.03 9.86
CA ALA A 133 16.59 25.71 9.76
C ALA A 133 16.09 24.78 10.88
N LEU A 134 16.88 23.77 11.28
CA LEU A 134 16.52 22.88 12.38
C LEU A 134 16.52 23.61 13.74
N ASN A 135 17.49 24.50 13.98
CA ASN A 135 17.49 25.36 15.16
C ASN A 135 16.33 26.35 15.16
N TRP A 136 15.97 26.89 14.00
CA TRP A 136 14.79 27.73 13.84
C TRP A 136 13.52 26.96 14.21
N VAL A 137 13.35 25.71 13.77
CA VAL A 137 12.24 24.86 14.22
C VAL A 137 12.27 24.67 15.74
N ALA A 138 13.43 24.35 16.33
CA ALA A 138 13.59 24.17 17.77
C ALA A 138 13.24 25.43 18.60
N SER A 139 13.37 26.64 18.03
CA SER A 139 13.01 27.88 18.73
C SER A 139 11.51 27.99 19.09
N HIS A 140 10.66 27.17 18.46
CA HIS A 140 9.20 27.16 18.66
C HIS A 140 8.76 26.26 19.83
N VAL A 141 9.68 25.53 20.48
CA VAL A 141 9.35 24.59 21.58
C VAL A 141 8.59 25.25 22.73
N SER A 142 8.90 26.52 23.01
CA SER A 142 8.23 27.29 24.08
C SER A 142 6.87 27.86 23.68
N GLY A 143 6.43 27.66 22.45
CA GLY A 143 5.20 28.25 21.90
C GLY A 143 5.33 29.73 21.51
N ASN A 144 6.53 30.31 21.59
CA ASN A 144 6.78 31.74 21.31
C ASN A 144 7.71 31.95 20.11
N GLY A 145 7.89 30.94 19.25
CA GLY A 145 8.70 31.10 18.05
C GLY A 145 7.99 31.97 16.99
N PRO A 146 8.71 32.42 15.95
CA PRO A 146 8.16 33.32 14.93
C PRO A 146 7.04 32.72 14.06
N GLU A 147 6.86 31.40 14.04
CA GLU A 147 5.89 30.70 13.20
C GLU A 147 4.75 30.05 14.02
N PRO A 148 3.53 30.63 13.99
CA PRO A 148 2.37 30.12 14.74
C PRO A 148 2.02 28.66 14.48
N TRP A 149 2.12 28.15 13.23
CA TRP A 149 1.78 26.75 12.93
C TRP A 149 2.64 25.76 13.73
N LEU A 150 3.90 26.10 13.98
CA LEU A 150 4.79 25.27 14.78
C LEU A 150 4.52 25.45 16.28
N ASN A 151 4.25 26.67 16.74
CA ASN A 151 3.91 26.94 18.15
C ASN A 151 2.66 26.17 18.59
N ASP A 152 1.61 26.25 17.77
CA ASP A 152 0.27 25.81 18.12
C ASP A 152 0.08 24.31 17.89
N HIS A 153 0.67 23.77 16.82
CA HIS A 153 0.34 22.43 16.34
C HIS A 153 1.48 21.40 16.40
N ALA A 154 2.76 21.78 16.56
CA ALA A 154 3.86 20.82 16.53
C ALA A 154 4.18 20.20 17.90
N ASP A 155 4.34 18.87 17.92
CA ASP A 155 4.83 18.08 19.05
C ASP A 155 6.35 17.92 18.94
N PHE A 156 7.10 18.78 19.64
CA PHE A 156 8.56 18.74 19.67
C PHE A 156 9.13 17.54 20.44
N GLY A 157 8.27 16.75 21.10
CA GLY A 157 8.61 15.42 21.62
C GLY A 157 8.65 14.34 20.53
N LYS A 158 8.20 14.65 19.30
CA LYS A 158 8.09 13.74 18.17
C LYS A 158 8.62 14.36 16.87
N VAL A 159 9.89 14.73 16.86
CA VAL A 159 10.56 15.24 15.65
C VAL A 159 11.27 14.11 14.91
N LEU A 160 11.09 14.05 13.60
CA LEU A 160 11.84 13.22 12.68
C LEU A 160 12.61 14.09 11.69
N ILE A 161 13.79 13.64 11.26
CA ILE A 161 14.51 14.23 10.14
C ILE A 161 14.43 13.25 8.97
N GLY A 162 14.00 13.72 7.81
CA GLY A 162 13.87 12.89 6.61
C GLY A 162 14.60 13.48 5.42
N GLY A 163 15.05 12.65 4.49
CA GLY A 163 15.53 13.14 3.22
C GLY A 163 15.80 12.06 2.19
N ALA A 164 15.80 12.48 0.92
CA ALA A 164 16.03 11.63 -0.23
C ALA A 164 17.36 11.92 -0.91
N SER A 165 18.10 10.91 -1.38
CA SER A 165 19.35 11.13 -2.13
C SER A 165 20.34 11.99 -1.32
N ALA A 166 20.82 13.10 -1.88
CA ALA A 166 21.61 14.11 -1.16
C ALA A 166 20.94 14.61 0.15
N GLY A 167 19.61 14.71 0.19
CA GLY A 167 18.87 15.05 1.40
C GLY A 167 18.97 13.98 2.49
N GLY A 168 19.09 12.70 2.11
CA GLY A 168 19.33 11.62 3.07
C GLY A 168 20.71 11.72 3.72
N ASN A 169 21.71 12.16 2.97
CA ASN A 169 23.05 12.47 3.50
C ASN A 169 23.02 13.65 4.49
N ILE A 170 22.32 14.73 4.12
CA ILE A 170 22.14 15.89 5.01
C ILE A 170 21.40 15.45 6.28
N ALA A 171 20.35 14.64 6.15
CA ALA A 171 19.58 14.11 7.28
C ALA A 171 20.46 13.34 8.28
N HIS A 172 21.33 12.44 7.77
CA HIS A 172 22.33 11.76 8.57
C HIS A 172 23.23 12.76 9.32
N THR A 173 23.78 13.74 8.60
CA THR A 173 24.71 14.73 9.17
C THR A 173 24.06 15.56 10.27
N LEU A 174 22.79 15.95 10.10
CA LEU A 174 22.05 16.66 11.15
C LEU A 174 21.83 15.77 12.37
N ALA A 175 21.48 14.50 12.20
CA ALA A 175 21.30 13.57 13.31
C ALA A 175 22.59 13.32 14.09
N PHE A 176 23.73 13.26 13.40
CA PHE A 176 25.05 13.27 14.02
C PHE A 176 25.31 14.57 14.81
N ARG A 177 25.01 15.75 14.24
CA ARG A 177 25.11 17.03 14.96
C ARG A 177 24.22 17.06 16.21
N VAL A 178 22.99 16.54 16.14
CA VAL A 178 22.11 16.44 17.32
C VAL A 178 22.74 15.59 18.41
N GLY A 179 23.37 14.45 18.09
CA GLY A 179 23.98 13.59 19.10
C GLY A 179 25.32 14.09 19.66
N THR A 180 25.98 15.03 18.97
CA THR A 180 27.29 15.55 19.35
C THR A 180 27.24 16.95 19.97
N ILE A 181 26.43 17.85 19.40
CA ILE A 181 26.26 19.25 19.82
C ILE A 181 25.02 19.37 20.72
N GLY A 182 23.98 18.57 20.47
CA GLY A 182 22.68 18.68 21.14
C GLY A 182 21.69 19.55 20.37
N LEU A 183 20.40 19.31 20.61
CA LEU A 183 19.29 20.16 20.17
C LEU A 183 18.33 20.33 21.36
N PRO A 184 18.50 21.39 22.17
CA PRO A 184 17.79 21.52 23.44
C PRO A 184 16.27 21.45 23.29
N CYS A 185 15.63 20.72 24.20
CA CYS A 185 14.18 20.60 24.34
C CYS A 185 13.43 20.03 23.11
N VAL A 186 14.15 19.50 22.12
CA VAL A 186 13.59 18.75 20.99
C VAL A 186 14.01 17.28 21.13
N LYS A 187 13.04 16.37 21.01
CA LYS A 187 13.33 14.95 20.94
C LYS A 187 13.34 14.48 19.48
N LEU A 188 14.54 14.19 18.98
CA LEU A 188 14.72 13.54 17.68
C LEU A 188 14.42 12.03 17.81
N VAL A 189 13.21 11.64 17.41
CA VAL A 189 12.74 10.24 17.50
C VAL A 189 13.44 9.37 16.47
N GLY A 190 13.64 9.87 15.25
CA GLY A 190 14.29 9.09 14.22
C GLY A 190 14.67 9.83 12.96
N VAL A 191 15.40 9.13 12.10
CA VAL A 191 15.86 9.60 10.80
C VAL A 191 15.31 8.69 9.70
N ILE A 192 14.78 9.29 8.63
CA ILE A 192 14.29 8.58 7.45
C ILE A 192 15.19 8.92 6.26
N MET A 193 15.87 7.91 5.71
CA MET A 193 16.75 8.08 4.56
C MET A 193 16.21 7.29 3.37
N VAL A 194 15.86 7.98 2.30
CA VAL A 194 15.40 7.35 1.07
C VAL A 194 16.50 7.44 0.01
N HIS A 195 17.07 6.29 -0.36
CA HIS A 195 18.15 6.19 -1.34
C HIS A 195 19.33 7.12 -1.01
N PRO A 196 19.89 7.07 0.21
CA PRO A 196 20.83 8.08 0.68
C PRO A 196 22.11 8.13 -0.17
N PHE A 197 22.57 9.35 -0.45
CA PHE A 197 23.81 9.59 -1.18
C PHE A 197 25.02 9.50 -0.25
N PHE A 198 25.76 8.39 -0.31
CA PHE A 198 27.07 8.24 0.33
C PHE A 198 28.12 7.87 -0.72
N GLY A 199 29.39 8.13 -0.41
CA GLY A 199 30.48 7.74 -1.29
C GLY A 199 30.78 6.25 -1.22
N GLY A 200 31.54 5.76 -2.20
CA GLY A 200 31.95 4.37 -2.31
C GLY A 200 31.24 3.61 -3.43
N THR A 201 30.54 4.30 -4.33
CA THR A 201 29.93 3.71 -5.51
C THR A 201 30.96 3.48 -6.63
N SER A 202 31.68 4.54 -7.02
CA SER A 202 32.84 4.46 -7.91
C SER A 202 33.78 5.66 -7.69
N PRO A 203 35.06 5.57 -8.08
CA PRO A 203 35.99 6.70 -8.01
C PRO A 203 35.49 7.93 -8.78
N GLU A 204 34.80 7.73 -9.91
CA GLU A 204 34.26 8.82 -10.74
C GLU A 204 33.08 9.52 -10.08
N GLU A 205 32.15 8.76 -9.49
CA GLU A 205 31.00 9.32 -8.76
C GLU A 205 31.48 10.07 -7.52
N ASP A 206 32.37 9.47 -6.73
CA ASP A 206 32.96 10.08 -5.55
C ASP A 206 33.78 11.34 -5.90
N ALA A 207 34.39 11.41 -7.10
CA ALA A 207 35.16 12.58 -7.51
C ALA A 207 34.29 13.83 -7.65
N THR A 208 32.99 13.68 -7.92
CA THR A 208 32.02 14.79 -7.94
C THR A 208 32.02 15.53 -6.61
N TRP A 209 32.20 14.83 -5.48
CA TRP A 209 32.28 15.43 -4.15
C TRP A 209 33.40 16.46 -4.03
N LEU A 210 34.57 16.16 -4.61
CA LEU A 210 35.75 17.02 -4.53
C LEU A 210 35.54 18.37 -5.21
N TYR A 211 34.66 18.43 -6.21
CA TYR A 211 34.30 19.65 -6.91
C TYR A 211 33.17 20.41 -6.21
N MET A 212 32.21 19.69 -5.62
CA MET A 212 31.08 20.32 -4.91
C MET A 212 31.45 20.84 -3.52
N CYS A 213 32.50 20.28 -2.90
CA CYS A 213 32.97 20.63 -1.56
C CYS A 213 34.40 21.19 -1.58
N PRO A 214 34.58 22.53 -1.64
CA PRO A 214 35.92 23.14 -1.66
C PRO A 214 36.75 22.87 -0.40
N THR A 215 36.09 22.54 0.72
CA THR A 215 36.71 22.24 2.02
C THR A 215 36.72 20.73 2.32
N ASN A 216 36.80 19.90 1.28
CA ASN A 216 36.76 18.45 1.45
C ASN A 216 38.04 17.88 2.08
N ALA A 217 37.93 16.73 2.73
CA ALA A 217 39.04 15.92 3.22
C ALA A 217 39.36 14.74 2.27
N GLY A 218 39.17 14.94 0.97
CA GLY A 218 39.33 13.90 -0.05
C GLY A 218 38.21 12.85 -0.04
N PHE A 219 38.52 11.65 -0.54
CA PHE A 219 37.55 10.55 -0.66
C PHE A 219 37.14 9.90 0.67
N GLN A 220 37.79 10.29 1.77
CA GLN A 220 37.49 9.84 3.13
C GLN A 220 36.83 10.96 3.95
N ASP A 221 36.32 11.99 3.29
CA ASP A 221 35.57 13.04 3.96
C ASP A 221 34.40 12.43 4.75
N PRO A 222 34.27 12.68 6.06
CA PRO A 222 33.25 12.05 6.89
C PRO A 222 31.83 12.41 6.46
N ARG A 223 31.64 13.54 5.76
CA ARG A 223 30.34 13.92 5.18
C ARG A 223 29.97 13.06 3.97
N LEU A 224 30.97 12.54 3.25
CA LEU A 224 30.78 11.64 2.12
C LEU A 224 30.74 10.17 2.58
N LYS A 225 31.64 9.78 3.50
CA LYS A 225 31.79 8.42 4.05
C LYS A 225 31.87 8.51 5.57
N PRO A 226 30.74 8.51 6.28
CA PRO A 226 30.74 8.64 7.73
C PRO A 226 31.43 7.44 8.38
N PRO A 227 32.45 7.66 9.23
CA PRO A 227 33.14 6.57 9.93
C PRO A 227 32.24 5.98 11.03
N ALA A 228 32.51 4.73 11.42
CA ALA A 228 31.74 4.03 12.45
C ALA A 228 31.65 4.80 13.78
N GLU A 229 32.68 5.55 14.13
CA GLU A 229 32.71 6.42 15.33
C GLU A 229 31.69 7.57 15.26
N ASP A 230 31.40 8.10 14.06
CA ASP A 230 30.36 9.10 13.88
C ASP A 230 28.97 8.46 13.88
N LEU A 231 28.83 7.28 13.27
CA LEU A 231 27.59 6.48 13.31
C LEU A 231 27.18 6.15 14.75
N ALA A 232 28.15 5.85 15.63
CA ALA A 232 27.91 5.56 17.04
C ALA A 232 27.27 6.72 17.82
N ARG A 233 27.43 7.95 17.30
CA ARG A 233 27.06 9.21 17.95
C ARG A 233 25.77 9.83 17.40
N LEU A 234 24.98 9.09 16.62
CA LEU A 234 23.69 9.58 16.14
C LEU A 234 22.73 9.90 17.31
N GLY A 235 22.23 11.14 17.35
CA GLY A 235 21.35 11.66 18.41
C GLY A 235 19.88 11.27 18.27
N CYS A 236 19.58 10.13 17.63
CA CYS A 236 18.22 9.66 17.40
C CYS A 236 18.03 8.24 17.96
N GLU A 237 16.77 7.82 18.14
CA GLU A 237 16.45 6.47 18.63
C GLU A 237 16.29 5.45 17.48
N ARG A 238 15.94 5.92 16.28
CA ARG A 238 15.60 5.06 15.13
C ARG A 238 16.14 5.59 13.82
N VAL A 239 16.56 4.68 12.94
CA VAL A 239 16.95 4.99 11.56
C VAL A 239 16.18 4.07 10.62
N LEU A 240 15.44 4.64 9.67
CA LEU A 240 14.77 3.91 8.60
C LEU A 240 15.50 4.20 7.29
N ILE A 241 15.90 3.15 6.58
CA ILE A 241 16.62 3.24 5.30
C ILE A 241 15.78 2.58 4.23
N PHE A 242 15.49 3.31 3.16
CA PHE A 242 14.84 2.78 1.98
C PHE A 242 15.87 2.70 0.85
N VAL A 243 15.91 1.57 0.16
CA VAL A 243 16.73 1.32 -1.03
C VAL A 243 15.84 0.77 -2.14
N ALA A 244 16.24 0.95 -3.40
CA ALA A 244 15.58 0.30 -4.54
C ALA A 244 16.56 -0.65 -5.24
N GLU A 245 16.06 -1.78 -5.73
CA GLU A 245 16.87 -2.87 -6.29
C GLU A 245 17.80 -2.40 -7.41
N LYS A 246 17.31 -1.53 -8.30
CA LYS A 246 18.07 -1.01 -9.45
C LYS A 246 18.76 0.33 -9.17
N ASP A 247 18.77 0.79 -7.91
CA ASP A 247 19.43 2.03 -7.54
C ASP A 247 20.96 1.85 -7.47
N PHE A 248 21.68 2.73 -8.15
CA PHE A 248 23.15 2.77 -8.13
C PHE A 248 23.71 3.14 -6.74
N LEU A 249 22.92 3.78 -5.87
CA LEU A 249 23.30 4.07 -4.48
C LEU A 249 22.96 2.92 -3.51
N LYS A 250 22.27 1.85 -3.95
CA LYS A 250 21.93 0.72 -3.08
C LYS A 250 23.17 0.14 -2.37
N PRO A 251 24.30 -0.16 -3.04
CA PRO A 251 25.45 -0.77 -2.38
C PRO A 251 25.99 0.08 -1.21
N VAL A 252 26.09 1.39 -1.38
CA VAL A 252 26.59 2.30 -0.34
C VAL A 252 25.59 2.49 0.81
N ALA A 253 24.29 2.49 0.52
CA ALA A 253 23.25 2.50 1.54
C ALA A 253 23.24 1.21 2.38
N MET A 254 23.47 0.05 1.73
CA MET A 254 23.62 -1.25 2.42
C MET A 254 24.87 -1.27 3.30
N ASN A 255 25.99 -0.72 2.83
CA ASN A 255 27.21 -0.59 3.64
C ASN A 255 26.95 0.29 4.87
N TYR A 256 26.32 1.45 4.69
CA TYR A 256 25.93 2.31 5.81
C TYR A 256 25.06 1.57 6.84
N TYR A 257 24.07 0.78 6.39
CA TYR A 257 23.21 -0.01 7.27
C TYR A 257 24.02 -1.00 8.13
N GLU A 258 24.94 -1.73 7.49
CA GLU A 258 25.80 -2.70 8.18
C GLU A 258 26.80 -2.02 9.14
N ASP A 259 27.38 -0.90 8.73
CA ASP A 259 28.32 -0.14 9.54
C ASP A 259 27.61 0.50 10.73
N LEU A 260 26.38 0.99 10.57
CA LEU A 260 25.58 1.52 11.67
C LEU A 260 25.28 0.44 12.72
N LYS A 261 24.95 -0.79 12.29
CA LYS A 261 24.75 -1.92 13.22
C LYS A 261 26.02 -2.28 14.00
N LYS A 262 27.18 -2.13 13.37
CA LYS A 262 28.50 -2.46 13.97
C LYS A 262 29.10 -1.30 14.78
N SER A 263 28.59 -0.08 14.59
CA SER A 263 29.12 1.14 15.22
C SER A 263 29.02 1.17 16.74
N GLY A 264 28.13 0.38 17.33
CA GLY A 264 27.81 0.45 18.76
C GLY A 264 26.73 1.47 19.12
N TRP A 265 26.16 2.17 18.13
CA TRP A 265 24.94 2.98 18.29
C TRP A 265 23.83 2.16 18.96
N LYS A 266 23.10 2.76 19.89
CA LYS A 266 22.14 2.07 20.76
C LYS A 266 20.70 2.07 20.25
N GLY A 267 20.42 2.77 19.14
CA GLY A 267 19.10 2.79 18.53
C GLY A 267 18.81 1.58 17.66
N THR A 268 17.67 1.62 16.97
CA THR A 268 17.23 0.56 16.04
C THR A 268 17.33 1.05 14.60
N VAL A 269 17.94 0.25 13.72
CA VAL A 269 17.96 0.51 12.28
C VAL A 269 17.14 -0.54 11.54
N GLU A 270 16.29 -0.09 10.62
CA GLU A 270 15.52 -0.94 9.71
C GLU A 270 15.82 -0.55 8.27
N LEU A 271 15.84 -1.53 7.37
CA LEU A 271 16.09 -1.34 5.95
C LEU A 271 14.97 -1.99 5.13
N PHE A 272 14.44 -1.22 4.17
CA PHE A 272 13.39 -1.63 3.25
C PHE A 272 13.91 -1.57 1.83
N GLU A 273 13.75 -2.66 1.08
CA GLU A 273 14.14 -2.73 -0.33
C GLU A 273 12.91 -2.80 -1.25
N THR A 274 12.76 -1.80 -2.12
CA THR A 274 11.76 -1.80 -3.17
C THR A 274 12.29 -2.52 -4.42
N HIS A 275 11.66 -3.64 -4.78
CA HIS A 275 12.09 -4.49 -5.89
C HIS A 275 11.65 -3.92 -7.25
N GLY A 276 12.49 -4.11 -8.27
CA GLY A 276 12.23 -3.73 -9.66
C GLY A 276 12.30 -2.23 -9.96
N GLU A 277 12.48 -1.37 -8.96
CA GLU A 277 12.49 0.09 -9.10
C GLU A 277 13.89 0.68 -9.09
N GLY A 278 14.00 1.88 -9.67
CA GLY A 278 15.24 2.66 -9.73
C GLY A 278 15.31 3.80 -8.72
N HIS A 279 16.36 4.62 -8.85
CA HIS A 279 16.60 5.74 -7.96
C HIS A 279 15.46 6.77 -8.01
N SER A 280 14.80 6.99 -6.87
CA SER A 280 13.77 8.01 -6.66
C SER A 280 12.48 7.82 -7.48
N PHE A 281 12.16 6.56 -7.83
CA PHE A 281 10.99 6.16 -8.64
C PHE A 281 9.64 6.74 -8.15
N TYR A 282 9.50 6.96 -6.84
CA TYR A 282 8.25 7.40 -6.23
C TYR A 282 7.85 8.83 -6.62
N PHE A 283 8.78 9.66 -7.14
CA PHE A 283 8.42 10.97 -7.68
C PHE A 283 7.72 10.91 -9.03
N ASP A 284 7.85 9.80 -9.78
CA ASP A 284 7.25 9.65 -11.10
C ASP A 284 5.76 9.33 -11.00
N ASN A 285 5.37 8.55 -9.98
CA ASN A 285 3.97 8.27 -9.66
C ASN A 285 3.78 8.00 -8.16
N LEU A 286 3.44 9.04 -7.39
CA LEU A 286 3.16 8.95 -5.95
C LEU A 286 1.96 8.04 -5.60
N LYS A 287 1.14 7.67 -6.59
CA LYS A 287 -0.03 6.79 -6.40
C LYS A 287 0.25 5.34 -6.78
N CYS A 288 1.43 5.01 -7.30
CA CYS A 288 1.74 3.61 -7.59
C CYS A 288 1.87 2.83 -6.27
N GLU A 289 1.52 1.55 -6.29
CA GLU A 289 1.48 0.69 -5.10
C GLU A 289 2.78 0.74 -4.28
N LYS A 290 3.93 0.71 -4.95
CA LYS A 290 5.26 0.77 -4.31
C LYS A 290 5.59 2.14 -3.70
N ALA A 291 5.11 3.22 -4.31
CA ALA A 291 5.26 4.56 -3.73
C ALA A 291 4.34 4.72 -2.50
N VAL A 292 3.12 4.18 -2.59
CA VAL A 292 2.17 4.13 -1.48
C VAL A 292 2.74 3.28 -0.34
N GLU A 293 3.33 2.13 -0.60
CA GLU A 293 4.01 1.28 0.40
C GLU A 293 5.17 2.03 1.07
N LEU A 294 6.02 2.72 0.29
CA LEU A 294 7.11 3.52 0.81
C LEU A 294 6.63 4.63 1.77
N ILE A 295 5.50 5.28 1.46
CA ILE A 295 4.91 6.33 2.30
C ILE A 295 4.08 5.74 3.46
N ASN A 296 3.45 4.57 3.26
CA ASN A 296 2.54 3.91 4.19
C ASN A 296 3.15 2.72 4.94
N ASN A 297 4.48 2.57 5.00
CA ASN A 297 5.18 1.56 5.80
C ASN A 297 4.91 1.73 7.31
N CYS A 298 3.67 1.44 7.70
CA CYS A 298 3.04 1.68 8.97
C CYS A 298 2.50 0.37 9.57
N VAL A 299 2.69 -0.77 8.88
CA VAL A 299 2.51 -2.08 9.49
C VAL A 299 3.75 -2.38 10.31
N ARG A 300 3.59 -2.49 11.62
CA ARG A 300 4.67 -2.93 12.51
C ARG A 300 4.55 -4.44 12.66
N SER A 301 5.68 -5.15 12.71
CA SER A 301 5.68 -6.58 12.99
C SER A 301 6.63 -6.94 14.14
N LYS A 302 6.33 -8.03 14.85
CA LYS A 302 7.20 -8.62 15.88
C LYS A 302 6.95 -10.11 16.02
N ASP A 303 7.97 -10.83 16.46
CA ASP A 303 7.88 -12.26 16.76
C ASP A 303 7.58 -12.48 18.24
N VAL A 304 6.75 -13.48 18.54
CA VAL A 304 6.33 -13.84 19.89
C VAL A 304 6.41 -15.35 20.10
N VAL A 305 6.71 -15.75 21.32
CA VAL A 305 6.61 -17.15 21.77
C VAL A 305 5.29 -17.31 22.52
N ILE A 306 4.41 -18.14 21.98
CA ILE A 306 3.06 -18.42 22.51
C ILE A 306 3.13 -19.48 23.61
N SER A 307 3.90 -20.54 23.39
CA SER A 307 4.15 -21.63 24.32
C SER A 307 5.61 -22.04 24.21
N SER A 308 6.22 -22.44 25.32
CA SER A 308 7.60 -22.94 25.36
C SER A 308 7.70 -24.48 25.32
N GLN A 309 6.59 -25.20 25.54
CA GLN A 309 6.55 -26.66 25.59
C GLN A 309 5.18 -27.21 25.11
N PRO A 310 5.07 -27.75 23.87
CA PRO A 310 6.05 -27.59 22.80
C PRO A 310 6.19 -26.11 22.42
N THR A 311 7.31 -25.74 21.79
CA THR A 311 7.51 -24.37 21.33
C THR A 311 6.53 -24.05 20.22
N VAL A 312 5.69 -23.04 20.45
CA VAL A 312 4.78 -22.46 19.46
C VAL A 312 5.11 -20.98 19.40
N SER A 313 5.37 -20.46 18.21
CA SER A 313 5.69 -19.05 17.99
C SER A 313 4.78 -18.46 16.91
N ALA A 314 4.73 -17.13 16.84
CA ALA A 314 4.00 -16.44 15.80
C ALA A 314 4.67 -15.10 15.47
N ARG A 315 4.40 -14.59 14.27
CA ARG A 315 4.67 -13.19 13.91
C ARG A 315 3.36 -12.41 13.95
N ILE A 316 3.35 -11.31 14.69
CA ILE A 316 2.21 -10.39 14.77
C ILE A 316 2.48 -9.21 13.85
N PHE A 317 1.49 -8.84 13.03
CA PHE A 317 1.45 -7.63 12.22
C PHE A 317 0.34 -6.73 12.77
N ILE A 318 0.63 -5.46 13.01
CA ILE A 318 -0.36 -4.46 13.41
C ILE A 318 -0.40 -3.34 12.37
N PRO A 319 -1.58 -2.95 11.86
CA PRO A 319 -1.71 -1.86 10.90
C PRO A 319 -1.40 -0.52 11.56
N LYS A 320 -1.38 0.54 10.73
CA LYS A 320 -1.19 1.90 11.22
C LYS A 320 -2.20 2.25 12.30
N VAL A 321 -1.73 2.52 13.52
CA VAL A 321 -2.55 3.09 14.58
C VAL A 321 -2.56 4.60 14.41
N THR A 322 -3.65 5.15 13.89
CA THR A 322 -3.77 6.57 13.56
C THR A 322 -4.36 7.41 14.70
N ASN A 323 -5.14 6.82 15.61
CA ASN A 323 -5.84 7.54 16.68
C ASN A 323 -5.88 6.79 18.02
N SER A 324 -5.13 7.31 19.02
CA SER A 324 -5.16 6.92 20.45
C SER A 324 -4.90 5.43 20.78
N ASP A 325 -4.52 5.15 22.03
CA ASP A 325 -4.40 3.76 22.56
C ASP A 325 -5.74 2.99 22.62
N LYS A 326 -6.83 3.56 22.05
CA LYS A 326 -8.18 2.98 22.04
C LYS A 326 -8.60 2.38 20.69
N GLN A 327 -7.82 2.57 19.61
CA GLN A 327 -8.18 2.01 18.31
C GLN A 327 -8.07 0.47 18.33
N LYS A 328 -9.18 -0.20 18.07
CA LYS A 328 -9.32 -1.66 18.03
C LYS A 328 -9.51 -2.15 16.60
N PHE A 329 -8.73 -3.14 16.19
CA PHE A 329 -8.76 -3.74 14.86
C PHE A 329 -9.27 -5.18 14.93
N PRO A 330 -9.99 -5.66 13.91
CA PRO A 330 -10.23 -7.09 13.72
C PRO A 330 -8.91 -7.88 13.75
N LEU A 331 -8.97 -9.15 14.15
CA LEU A 331 -7.80 -10.02 14.20
C LEU A 331 -7.97 -11.18 13.23
N LEU A 332 -6.96 -11.44 12.40
CA LEU A 332 -6.81 -12.64 11.59
C LEU A 332 -5.73 -13.55 12.18
N LEU A 333 -6.10 -14.76 12.60
CA LEU A 333 -5.14 -15.82 12.89
C LEU A 333 -4.85 -16.57 11.58
N TYR A 334 -3.61 -16.50 11.08
CA TYR A 334 -3.23 -17.05 9.79
C TYR A 334 -2.30 -18.25 9.94
N MET A 335 -2.60 -19.35 9.26
CA MET A 335 -1.76 -20.54 9.17
C MET A 335 -1.22 -20.67 7.76
N HIS A 336 0.09 -20.78 7.63
CA HIS A 336 0.77 -20.92 6.35
C HIS A 336 0.52 -22.30 5.71
N GLY A 337 0.65 -22.38 4.39
CA GLY A 337 0.67 -23.63 3.62
C GLY A 337 2.00 -24.38 3.69
N GLY A 338 2.28 -25.21 2.68
CA GLY A 338 3.52 -26.03 2.63
C GLY A 338 3.31 -27.52 2.93
N GLY A 339 2.08 -28.01 2.75
CA GLY A 339 1.76 -29.44 2.82
C GLY A 339 2.05 -30.08 4.18
N PHE A 340 1.93 -29.34 5.28
CA PHE A 340 2.24 -29.77 6.66
C PHE A 340 3.72 -30.13 6.93
N CYS A 341 4.62 -29.98 5.94
CA CYS A 341 6.01 -30.44 6.03
C CYS A 341 7.04 -29.32 5.81
N THR A 342 6.62 -28.20 5.20
CA THR A 342 7.54 -27.15 4.73
C THR A 342 6.99 -25.75 4.97
N LEU A 343 7.84 -24.74 4.69
CA LEU A 343 7.58 -23.31 4.87
C LEU A 343 7.50 -22.89 6.34
N SER A 344 7.30 -21.59 6.57
CA SER A 344 7.31 -20.98 7.90
C SER A 344 6.53 -19.67 7.88
N ALA A 345 5.88 -19.33 8.99
CA ALA A 345 5.26 -18.04 9.25
C ALA A 345 6.26 -16.86 9.18
N PHE A 346 7.56 -17.14 9.36
CA PHE A 346 8.64 -16.15 9.30
C PHE A 346 9.25 -16.00 7.91
N ALA A 347 8.92 -16.89 6.98
CA ALA A 347 9.44 -16.86 5.61
C ALA A 347 8.93 -15.64 4.85
N LYS A 348 9.77 -15.10 3.96
CA LYS A 348 9.47 -13.87 3.20
C LYS A 348 8.10 -13.87 2.50
N PRO A 349 7.66 -14.93 1.79
CA PRO A 349 6.36 -14.91 1.11
C PRO A 349 5.17 -14.72 2.06
N TYR A 350 5.23 -15.31 3.26
CA TYR A 350 4.19 -15.16 4.27
C TYR A 350 4.31 -13.86 5.04
N HIS A 351 5.53 -13.34 5.23
CA HIS A 351 5.73 -12.00 5.76
C HIS A 351 5.07 -10.95 4.87
N ASP A 352 5.40 -10.96 3.57
CA ASP A 352 4.88 -9.98 2.60
C ASP A 352 3.36 -10.07 2.53
N PHE A 353 2.82 -11.29 2.39
CA PHE A 353 1.37 -11.51 2.37
C PHE A 353 0.65 -11.00 3.63
N CYS A 354 1.14 -11.35 4.82
CA CYS A 354 0.51 -10.94 6.07
C CYS A 354 0.62 -9.42 6.31
N ASN A 355 1.71 -8.80 5.84
CA ASN A 355 1.87 -7.35 5.87
C ASN A 355 0.84 -6.65 4.96
N THR A 356 0.69 -7.13 3.73
CA THR A 356 -0.33 -6.63 2.78
C THR A 356 -1.75 -6.81 3.34
N VAL A 357 -2.07 -7.98 3.90
CA VAL A 357 -3.39 -8.21 4.52
C VAL A 357 -3.60 -7.27 5.70
N SER A 358 -2.58 -7.11 6.57
CA SER A 358 -2.69 -6.24 7.74
C SER A 358 -2.96 -4.79 7.34
N SER A 359 -2.20 -4.26 6.38
CA SER A 359 -2.36 -2.89 5.87
C SER A 359 -3.69 -2.67 5.16
N GLN A 360 -4.06 -3.54 4.22
CA GLN A 360 -5.23 -3.32 3.36
C GLN A 360 -6.54 -3.61 4.09
N ALA A 361 -6.58 -4.65 4.92
CA ALA A 361 -7.78 -5.00 5.68
C ALA A 361 -7.92 -4.20 6.98
N ASN A 362 -6.93 -3.38 7.36
CA ASN A 362 -6.83 -2.75 8.68
C ASN A 362 -7.08 -3.79 9.80
N ALA A 363 -6.37 -4.91 9.72
CA ALA A 363 -6.52 -6.02 10.66
C ALA A 363 -5.17 -6.37 11.29
N ILE A 364 -5.19 -6.76 12.56
CA ILE A 364 -4.04 -7.41 13.18
C ILE A 364 -3.94 -8.81 12.58
N VAL A 365 -2.75 -9.21 12.11
CA VAL A 365 -2.52 -10.57 11.60
C VAL A 365 -1.57 -11.28 12.56
N VAL A 366 -1.96 -12.46 13.05
CA VAL A 366 -1.11 -13.35 13.84
C VAL A 366 -0.78 -14.55 12.97
N SER A 367 0.41 -14.56 12.37
CA SER A 367 0.90 -15.64 11.51
C SER A 367 1.58 -16.72 12.36
N VAL A 368 1.00 -17.92 12.40
CA VAL A 368 1.36 -18.99 13.35
C VAL A 368 2.43 -19.91 12.78
N GLU A 369 3.53 -20.08 13.52
CA GLU A 369 4.54 -21.11 13.27
C GLU A 369 4.15 -22.40 13.99
N TYR A 370 3.50 -23.30 13.26
CA TYR A 370 3.03 -24.59 13.78
C TYR A 370 4.04 -25.71 13.47
N GLY A 371 4.00 -26.79 14.26
CA GLY A 371 4.89 -27.95 14.08
C GLY A 371 4.67 -28.68 12.75
N LEU A 372 5.76 -29.00 12.07
CA LEU A 372 5.78 -29.66 10.76
C LEU A 372 6.23 -31.13 10.86
N PHE A 373 5.71 -31.97 9.97
CA PHE A 373 6.23 -33.31 9.74
C PHE A 373 7.62 -33.24 9.07
N PRO A 374 8.58 -34.15 9.36
CA PRO A 374 8.47 -35.33 10.25
C PRO A 374 8.72 -35.06 11.73
N ASP A 375 9.29 -33.90 12.09
CA ASP A 375 9.70 -33.61 13.47
C ASP A 375 8.52 -33.56 14.44
N ARG A 376 7.37 -33.07 13.96
CA ARG A 376 6.12 -32.95 14.71
C ARG A 376 4.95 -33.45 13.84
N PRO A 377 4.71 -34.78 13.79
CA PRO A 377 3.65 -35.37 12.97
C PRO A 377 2.25 -34.87 13.35
N ILE A 378 1.29 -35.03 12.43
CA ILE A 378 -0.13 -34.76 12.68
C ILE A 378 -0.58 -35.64 13.88
N PRO A 379 -1.24 -35.07 14.91
CA PRO A 379 -1.99 -33.81 14.92
C PRO A 379 -1.27 -32.54 15.44
N ALA A 380 0.07 -32.53 15.56
CA ALA A 380 0.78 -31.43 16.21
C ALA A 380 0.43 -30.03 15.68
N CYS A 381 0.33 -29.86 14.35
CA CYS A 381 -0.03 -28.60 13.70
C CYS A 381 -1.40 -28.06 14.16
N TYR A 382 -2.40 -28.93 14.38
CA TYR A 382 -3.73 -28.56 14.87
C TYR A 382 -3.69 -28.15 16.34
N GLU A 383 -2.94 -28.86 17.18
CA GLU A 383 -2.82 -28.54 18.60
C GLU A 383 -2.04 -27.24 18.83
N ASP A 384 -0.99 -26.99 18.04
CA ASP A 384 -0.23 -25.73 18.09
C ASP A 384 -1.09 -24.55 17.65
N SER A 385 -1.84 -24.70 16.56
CA SER A 385 -2.71 -23.64 16.05
C SER A 385 -3.90 -23.39 17.00
N TRP A 386 -4.39 -24.43 17.67
CA TRP A 386 -5.37 -24.29 18.75
C TRP A 386 -4.78 -23.61 19.99
N ALA A 387 -3.52 -23.90 20.34
CA ALA A 387 -2.81 -23.19 21.40
C ALA A 387 -2.65 -21.70 21.06
N ALA A 388 -2.34 -21.37 19.80
CA ALA A 388 -2.28 -19.99 19.33
C ALA A 388 -3.62 -19.27 19.43
N LEU A 389 -4.73 -19.91 19.02
CA LEU A 389 -6.06 -19.32 19.14
C LEU A 389 -6.48 -19.12 20.61
N LYS A 390 -6.20 -20.09 21.50
CA LYS A 390 -6.40 -19.93 22.95
C LYS A 390 -5.56 -18.80 23.53
N TRP A 391 -4.32 -18.64 23.06
CA TRP A 391 -3.45 -17.56 23.47
C TRP A 391 -4.03 -16.20 23.04
N VAL A 392 -4.51 -16.05 21.81
CA VAL A 392 -5.26 -14.87 21.38
C VAL A 392 -6.47 -14.62 22.29
N ALA A 393 -7.31 -15.63 22.53
CA ALA A 393 -8.50 -15.52 23.38
C ALA A 393 -8.17 -15.14 24.83
N SER A 394 -6.96 -15.47 25.32
CA SER A 394 -6.57 -15.11 26.67
C SER A 394 -6.47 -13.59 26.90
N HIS A 395 -6.28 -12.78 25.84
CA HIS A 395 -6.05 -11.32 25.90
C HIS A 395 -7.32 -10.49 26.12
N VAL A 396 -8.50 -11.11 26.21
CA VAL A 396 -9.80 -10.44 26.42
C VAL A 396 -9.84 -9.58 27.68
N SER A 397 -9.12 -10.02 28.73
CA SER A 397 -9.01 -9.30 30.00
C SER A 397 -8.02 -8.12 29.98
N GLY A 398 -7.27 -7.93 28.88
CA GLY A 398 -6.29 -6.85 28.73
C GLY A 398 -4.99 -7.00 29.52
N ASN A 399 -4.83 -8.08 30.31
CA ASN A 399 -3.71 -8.30 31.24
C ASN A 399 -2.83 -9.50 30.88
N ARG A 400 -2.61 -9.73 29.58
CA ARG A 400 -1.84 -10.87 29.04
C ARG A 400 -0.50 -10.45 28.46
N PRO A 401 0.43 -11.38 28.16
CA PRO A 401 1.81 -11.02 27.86
C PRO A 401 1.99 -10.12 26.63
N ASP A 402 1.06 -10.10 25.66
CA ASP A 402 1.22 -9.26 24.48
C ASP A 402 0.49 -7.90 24.56
N PRO A 403 1.21 -6.78 24.64
CA PRO A 403 0.59 -5.46 24.72
C PRO A 403 -0.11 -5.03 23.42
N TRP A 404 0.27 -5.55 22.25
CA TRP A 404 -0.40 -5.17 20.99
C TRP A 404 -1.79 -5.76 20.95
N LEU A 405 -1.95 -7.03 21.33
CA LEU A 405 -3.27 -7.64 21.40
C LEU A 405 -4.13 -7.02 22.51
N ASN A 406 -3.57 -6.76 23.69
CA ASN A 406 -4.31 -6.10 24.79
C ASN A 406 -4.87 -4.74 24.38
N HIS A 407 -4.05 -3.90 23.73
CA HIS A 407 -4.42 -2.52 23.43
C HIS A 407 -5.19 -2.39 22.12
N HIS A 408 -4.87 -3.19 21.11
CA HIS A 408 -5.34 -2.93 19.75
C HIS A 408 -6.18 -4.05 19.11
N ALA A 409 -6.29 -5.25 19.70
CA ALA A 409 -7.15 -6.29 19.12
C ALA A 409 -8.61 -6.15 19.57
N ASP A 410 -9.52 -6.23 18.61
CA ASP A 410 -10.96 -6.44 18.78
C ASP A 410 -11.27 -7.94 18.74
N LEU A 411 -11.30 -8.57 19.91
CA LEU A 411 -11.59 -10.00 20.03
C LEU A 411 -13.08 -10.32 19.82
N GLY A 412 -13.93 -9.30 19.64
CA GLY A 412 -15.29 -9.45 19.11
C GLY A 412 -15.35 -9.63 17.59
N ARG A 413 -14.22 -9.45 16.89
CA ARG A 413 -14.09 -9.62 15.43
C ARG A 413 -12.85 -10.43 15.09
N VAL A 414 -12.88 -11.72 15.40
CA VAL A 414 -11.80 -12.66 15.08
C VAL A 414 -12.12 -13.42 13.80
N PHE A 415 -11.13 -13.56 12.95
CA PHE A 415 -11.13 -14.36 11.73
C PHE A 415 -10.00 -15.38 11.81
N ILE A 416 -10.21 -16.53 11.18
CA ILE A 416 -9.18 -17.55 11.03
C ILE A 416 -8.96 -17.78 9.53
N GLY A 417 -7.73 -17.94 9.11
CA GLY A 417 -7.47 -18.22 7.71
C GLY A 417 -6.17 -18.95 7.45
N GLY A 418 -6.00 -19.39 6.21
CA GLY A 418 -4.79 -20.06 5.79
C GLY A 418 -4.87 -20.53 4.34
N ASP A 419 -3.73 -20.95 3.83
CA ASP A 419 -3.59 -21.49 2.49
C ASP A 419 -3.17 -22.95 2.48
N SER A 420 -3.65 -23.74 1.51
CA SER A 420 -3.25 -25.14 1.37
C SER A 420 -3.47 -25.90 2.69
N ALA A 421 -2.43 -26.52 3.25
CA ALA A 421 -2.42 -27.13 4.57
C ALA A 421 -2.94 -26.18 5.68
N GLY A 422 -2.57 -24.90 5.65
CA GLY A 422 -3.08 -23.89 6.57
C GLY A 422 -4.58 -23.64 6.43
N GLY A 423 -5.14 -23.75 5.22
CA GLY A 423 -6.58 -23.68 4.97
C GLY A 423 -7.34 -24.85 5.62
N ASN A 424 -6.75 -26.05 5.60
CA ASN A 424 -7.28 -27.21 6.31
C ASN A 424 -7.26 -26.99 7.84
N ILE A 425 -6.14 -26.49 8.38
CA ILE A 425 -6.02 -26.16 9.80
C ILE A 425 -7.06 -25.10 10.19
N ALA A 426 -7.27 -24.08 9.37
CA ALA A 426 -8.27 -23.03 9.58
C ALA A 426 -9.69 -23.60 9.73
N HIS A 427 -10.08 -24.52 8.85
CA HIS A 427 -11.33 -25.26 8.97
C HIS A 427 -11.44 -26.00 10.32
N THR A 428 -10.41 -26.78 10.65
CA THR A 428 -10.40 -27.60 11.88
C THR A 428 -10.53 -26.74 13.14
N LEU A 429 -9.90 -25.57 13.18
CA LEU A 429 -10.06 -24.63 14.30
C LEU A 429 -11.49 -24.12 14.42
N ALA A 430 -12.13 -23.74 13.30
CA ALA A 430 -13.52 -23.26 13.32
C ALA A 430 -14.52 -24.35 13.71
N PHE A 431 -14.31 -25.58 13.25
CA PHE A 431 -15.07 -26.74 13.72
C PHE A 431 -14.91 -26.93 15.23
N ARG A 432 -13.68 -26.84 15.75
CA ARG A 432 -13.39 -26.97 17.19
C ARG A 432 -14.07 -25.86 17.99
N VAL A 433 -14.04 -24.61 17.52
CA VAL A 433 -14.77 -23.49 18.15
C VAL A 433 -16.27 -23.78 18.24
N GLY A 434 -16.91 -24.28 17.19
CA GLY A 434 -18.35 -24.56 17.23
C GLY A 434 -18.73 -25.80 18.03
N SER A 435 -17.82 -26.77 18.13
CA SER A 435 -18.06 -28.03 18.85
C SER A 435 -17.84 -27.93 20.35
N ILE A 436 -16.77 -27.26 20.79
CA ILE A 436 -16.40 -27.19 22.22
C ILE A 436 -16.41 -25.77 22.80
N GLY A 437 -16.61 -24.74 21.96
CA GLY A 437 -16.61 -23.33 22.37
C GLY A 437 -15.19 -22.78 22.63
N LEU A 438 -15.08 -21.45 22.55
CA LEU A 438 -13.90 -20.72 23.01
C LEU A 438 -14.31 -19.37 23.61
N PRO A 439 -14.49 -19.29 24.94
CA PRO A 439 -14.94 -18.06 25.59
C PRO A 439 -14.00 -16.87 25.33
N GLY A 440 -14.60 -15.71 25.08
CA GLY A 440 -13.88 -14.45 24.95
C GLY A 440 -13.49 -14.06 23.52
N VAL A 441 -13.60 -14.97 22.55
CA VAL A 441 -13.48 -14.61 21.13
C VAL A 441 -14.80 -14.82 20.42
N ASN A 442 -15.14 -13.89 19.53
CA ASN A 442 -16.22 -14.07 18.58
C ASN A 442 -15.61 -14.35 17.20
N LEU A 443 -15.73 -15.60 16.75
CA LEU A 443 -15.23 -16.05 15.46
C LEU A 443 -16.23 -15.65 14.36
N VAL A 444 -15.97 -14.54 13.68
CA VAL A 444 -16.85 -13.99 12.64
C VAL A 444 -16.79 -14.83 11.38
N GLY A 445 -15.60 -15.25 10.97
CA GLY A 445 -15.48 -16.03 9.74
C GLY A 445 -14.15 -16.73 9.52
N VAL A 446 -14.15 -17.59 8.51
CA VAL A 446 -13.00 -18.36 8.06
C VAL A 446 -12.71 -18.06 6.60
N THR A 447 -11.45 -17.82 6.27
CA THR A 447 -10.98 -17.72 4.88
C THR A 447 -10.03 -18.84 4.53
N MET A 448 -10.35 -19.62 3.50
CA MET A 448 -9.56 -20.77 3.06
C MET A 448 -9.08 -20.54 1.64
N VAL A 449 -7.77 -20.53 1.45
CA VAL A 449 -7.15 -20.35 0.16
C VAL A 449 -6.62 -21.67 -0.34
N HIS A 450 -7.20 -22.21 -1.41
CA HIS A 450 -6.78 -23.45 -2.04
C HIS A 450 -6.63 -24.59 -1.01
N PRO A 451 -7.67 -24.84 -0.19
CA PRO A 451 -7.53 -25.65 1.01
C PRO A 451 -7.16 -27.09 0.67
N PHE A 452 -6.25 -27.66 1.46
CA PHE A 452 -5.83 -29.05 1.34
C PHE A 452 -6.89 -29.97 1.97
N PHE A 453 -7.89 -30.35 1.19
CA PHE A 453 -8.84 -31.41 1.56
C PHE A 453 -8.60 -32.66 0.73
N GLY A 454 -9.06 -33.81 1.22
CA GLY A 454 -8.90 -35.09 0.54
C GLY A 454 -9.78 -35.22 -0.71
N GLY A 455 -9.55 -36.30 -1.44
CA GLY A 455 -10.16 -36.56 -2.75
C GLY A 455 -9.23 -36.30 -3.91
N THR A 456 -7.91 -36.34 -3.67
CA THR A 456 -6.87 -36.18 -4.69
C THR A 456 -5.86 -37.34 -4.62
N GLU A 457 -4.96 -37.43 -5.61
CA GLU A 457 -3.89 -38.44 -5.60
C GLU A 457 -2.90 -38.24 -4.42
N ASP A 458 -2.86 -37.05 -3.83
CA ASP A 458 -2.02 -36.70 -2.67
C ASP A 458 -2.57 -37.23 -1.33
N ASP A 459 -3.77 -37.83 -1.31
CA ASP A 459 -4.40 -38.41 -0.12
C ASP A 459 -3.48 -39.44 0.57
N GLU A 460 -2.62 -40.14 -0.18
CA GLU A 460 -1.68 -41.13 0.36
C GLU A 460 -0.61 -40.51 1.26
N MET A 461 -0.23 -39.24 1.03
CA MET A 461 0.75 -38.56 1.89
C MET A 461 0.25 -38.43 3.33
N TRP A 462 -1.07 -38.31 3.50
CA TRP A 462 -1.70 -38.23 4.83
C TRP A 462 -1.41 -39.46 5.70
N LEU A 463 -1.29 -40.64 5.08
CA LEU A 463 -0.97 -41.90 5.77
C LEU A 463 0.40 -41.87 6.47
N TYR A 464 1.35 -41.13 5.90
CA TYR A 464 2.70 -41.01 6.45
C TYR A 464 2.81 -39.88 7.47
N MET A 465 2.04 -38.80 7.28
CA MET A 465 2.09 -37.62 8.16
C MET A 465 1.26 -37.77 9.43
N CYS A 466 0.19 -38.56 9.40
CA CYS A 466 -0.73 -38.75 10.53
C CYS A 466 -0.39 -39.99 11.36
N ALA A 467 0.08 -39.76 12.59
CA ALA A 467 0.54 -40.83 13.48
C ALA A 467 -0.57 -41.82 13.91
N SER A 468 -1.84 -41.39 13.95
CA SER A 468 -2.99 -42.26 14.25
C SER A 468 -3.42 -43.13 13.06
N ASN A 469 -2.99 -42.76 11.85
CA ASN A 469 -3.26 -43.44 10.57
C ASN A 469 -4.72 -43.86 10.34
N ASP A 470 -5.64 -42.89 10.36
CA ASP A 470 -7.08 -43.10 10.10
C ASP A 470 -7.42 -43.21 8.60
N GLY A 471 -6.41 -43.22 7.73
CA GLY A 471 -6.59 -43.34 6.29
C GLY A 471 -7.05 -42.06 5.59
N PRO A 472 -7.28 -42.10 4.26
CA PRO A 472 -7.80 -40.97 3.49
C PRO A 472 -9.27 -40.63 3.78
N GLN A 473 -9.89 -41.32 4.76
CA GLN A 473 -11.23 -41.07 5.29
C GLN A 473 -11.19 -40.30 6.62
N ASP A 474 -10.01 -39.87 7.05
CA ASP A 474 -9.84 -39.02 8.21
C ASP A 474 -10.76 -37.78 8.11
N PRO A 475 -11.57 -37.48 9.14
CA PRO A 475 -12.51 -36.35 9.11
C PRO A 475 -11.82 -35.00 8.92
N ARG A 476 -10.52 -34.89 9.23
CA ARG A 476 -9.75 -33.67 8.93
C ARG A 476 -9.49 -33.48 7.43
N MET A 477 -9.39 -34.57 6.67
CA MET A 477 -9.24 -34.54 5.21
C MET A 477 -10.59 -34.49 4.50
N LYS A 478 -11.57 -35.25 4.99
CA LYS A 478 -12.92 -35.36 4.41
C LYS A 478 -13.95 -35.09 5.50
N PRO A 479 -14.17 -33.82 5.87
CA PRO A 479 -15.08 -33.47 6.95
C PRO A 479 -16.50 -33.93 6.62
N PRO A 480 -17.13 -34.75 7.48
CA PRO A 480 -18.48 -35.21 7.23
C PRO A 480 -19.47 -34.04 7.37
N ALA A 481 -20.63 -34.17 6.72
CA ALA A 481 -21.67 -33.14 6.74
C ALA A 481 -22.10 -32.74 8.18
N GLU A 482 -22.07 -33.68 9.12
CA GLU A 482 -22.38 -33.40 10.53
C GLU A 482 -21.37 -32.48 11.22
N ASP A 483 -20.09 -32.53 10.81
CA ASP A 483 -19.04 -31.67 11.35
C ASP A 483 -19.07 -30.30 10.67
N LEU A 484 -19.32 -30.26 9.36
CA LEU A 484 -19.57 -29.03 8.62
C LEU A 484 -20.74 -28.22 9.22
N ALA A 485 -21.81 -28.90 9.67
CA ALA A 485 -22.96 -28.27 10.32
C ALA A 485 -22.60 -27.55 11.63
N ARG A 486 -21.48 -27.92 12.26
CA ARG A 486 -21.02 -27.45 13.58
C ARG A 486 -19.92 -26.39 13.51
N LEU A 487 -19.65 -25.79 12.35
CA LEU A 487 -18.68 -24.69 12.26
C LEU A 487 -19.09 -23.52 13.16
N GLY A 488 -18.20 -23.11 14.06
CA GLY A 488 -18.44 -22.05 15.06
C GLY A 488 -18.29 -20.63 14.53
N CYS A 489 -18.47 -20.42 13.24
CA CYS A 489 -18.35 -19.12 12.58
C CYS A 489 -19.62 -18.78 11.78
N GLU A 490 -19.77 -17.52 11.39
CA GLU A 490 -20.94 -17.04 10.63
C GLU A 490 -20.68 -16.97 9.12
N ARG A 491 -19.41 -16.88 8.71
CA ARG A 491 -19.00 -16.66 7.33
C ARG A 491 -17.84 -17.56 6.93
N VAL A 492 -17.91 -18.14 5.74
CA VAL A 492 -16.83 -18.94 5.15
C VAL A 492 -16.56 -18.41 3.75
N LEU A 493 -15.33 -18.03 3.49
CA LEU A 493 -14.86 -17.61 2.17
C LEU A 493 -13.83 -18.63 1.66
N ILE A 494 -14.06 -19.17 0.48
CA ILE A 494 -13.22 -20.20 -0.13
C ILE A 494 -12.69 -19.66 -1.43
N PHE A 495 -11.37 -19.73 -1.60
CA PHE A 495 -10.74 -19.46 -2.87
C PHE A 495 -10.22 -20.75 -3.48
N VAL A 496 -10.47 -20.93 -4.77
CA VAL A 496 -9.89 -22.00 -5.59
C VAL A 496 -9.23 -21.36 -6.81
N ALA A 497 -8.38 -22.12 -7.50
CA ALA A 497 -7.79 -21.71 -8.76
C ALA A 497 -7.96 -22.83 -9.79
N GLU A 498 -8.31 -22.47 -11.02
CA GLU A 498 -8.74 -23.42 -12.06
C GLU A 498 -7.69 -24.50 -12.34
N ARG A 499 -6.40 -24.14 -12.36
CA ARG A 499 -5.28 -25.06 -12.64
C ARG A 499 -4.65 -25.63 -11.36
N ASP A 500 -5.30 -25.46 -10.22
CA ASP A 500 -4.90 -26.06 -8.97
C ASP A 500 -5.45 -27.49 -8.86
N TYR A 501 -4.58 -28.43 -8.53
CA TYR A 501 -4.95 -29.83 -8.33
C TYR A 501 -5.90 -30.02 -7.12
N LEU A 502 -5.91 -29.08 -6.16
CA LEU A 502 -6.85 -29.06 -5.03
C LEU A 502 -8.19 -28.37 -5.36
N CYS A 503 -8.35 -27.79 -6.56
CA CYS A 503 -9.58 -27.09 -6.95
C CYS A 503 -10.84 -27.97 -6.82
N PRO A 504 -10.86 -29.24 -7.29
CA PRO A 504 -12.01 -30.11 -7.12
C PRO A 504 -12.36 -30.33 -5.64
N ALA A 505 -11.36 -30.52 -4.77
CA ALA A 505 -11.57 -30.72 -3.34
C ALA A 505 -12.16 -29.48 -2.67
N GLY A 506 -11.66 -28.28 -3.01
CA GLY A 506 -12.21 -27.01 -2.52
C GLY A 506 -13.66 -26.76 -2.97
N LYS A 507 -13.98 -27.04 -4.24
CA LYS A 507 -15.35 -26.96 -4.78
C LYS A 507 -16.28 -27.97 -4.12
N ASN A 508 -15.81 -29.20 -3.88
CA ASN A 508 -16.59 -30.23 -3.19
C ASN A 508 -16.90 -29.81 -1.74
N TYR A 509 -15.90 -29.28 -1.01
CA TYR A 509 -16.12 -28.75 0.34
C TYR A 509 -17.19 -27.65 0.35
N TYR A 510 -17.16 -26.72 -0.61
CA TYR A 510 -18.17 -25.66 -0.73
C TYR A 510 -19.60 -26.23 -0.88
N GLU A 511 -19.78 -27.22 -1.75
CA GLU A 511 -21.08 -27.85 -1.98
C GLU A 511 -21.55 -28.66 -0.75
N GLU A 512 -20.66 -29.41 -0.11
CA GLU A 512 -21.00 -30.18 1.10
C GLU A 512 -21.31 -29.26 2.28
N LEU A 513 -20.63 -28.13 2.43
CA LEU A 513 -20.94 -27.14 3.47
C LEU A 513 -22.35 -26.56 3.27
N LYS A 514 -22.77 -26.29 2.03
CA LYS A 514 -24.14 -25.83 1.75
C LYS A 514 -25.20 -26.88 2.10
N LYS A 515 -24.90 -28.16 1.91
CA LYS A 515 -25.81 -29.28 2.21
C LYS A 515 -25.81 -29.69 3.68
N SER A 516 -24.76 -29.34 4.43
CA SER A 516 -24.56 -29.74 5.83
C SER A 516 -25.65 -29.27 6.80
N GLY A 517 -26.40 -28.24 6.43
CA GLY A 517 -27.35 -27.58 7.33
C GLY A 517 -26.73 -26.49 8.22
N TRP A 518 -25.42 -26.22 8.06
CA TRP A 518 -24.77 -25.04 8.63
C TRP A 518 -25.52 -23.76 8.27
N LYS A 519 -25.66 -22.86 9.24
CA LYS A 519 -26.55 -21.68 9.15
C LYS A 519 -25.85 -20.40 8.69
N GLY A 520 -24.54 -20.43 8.49
CA GLY A 520 -23.77 -19.28 8.04
C GLY A 520 -23.84 -19.05 6.53
N ARG A 521 -23.09 -18.04 6.07
CA ARG A 521 -22.94 -17.70 4.66
C ARG A 521 -21.61 -18.23 4.13
N VAL A 522 -21.67 -18.99 3.05
CA VAL A 522 -20.47 -19.48 2.34
C VAL A 522 -20.37 -18.82 0.96
N GLU A 523 -19.16 -18.39 0.61
CA GLU A 523 -18.80 -17.83 -0.70
C GLU A 523 -17.63 -18.62 -1.30
N LEU A 524 -17.67 -18.81 -2.62
CA LEU A 524 -16.61 -19.43 -3.40
C LEU A 524 -16.14 -18.44 -4.45
N VAL A 525 -14.83 -18.23 -4.50
CA VAL A 525 -14.15 -17.41 -5.52
C VAL A 525 -13.20 -18.32 -6.28
N GLU A 526 -13.36 -18.39 -7.60
CA GLU A 526 -12.50 -19.15 -8.49
C GLU A 526 -11.63 -18.22 -9.32
N HIS A 527 -10.31 -18.41 -9.27
CA HIS A 527 -9.38 -17.68 -10.12
C HIS A 527 -9.05 -18.51 -11.35
N LEU A 528 -9.44 -18.01 -12.52
CA LEU A 528 -9.21 -18.66 -13.80
C LEU A 528 -7.73 -18.63 -14.18
N ASP A 529 -7.27 -19.67 -14.87
CA ASP A 529 -5.90 -19.86 -15.37
C ASP A 529 -4.77 -19.89 -14.32
N GLU A 530 -5.08 -19.75 -13.05
CA GLU A 530 -4.10 -19.70 -11.97
C GLU A 530 -3.75 -21.06 -11.38
N LYS A 531 -2.55 -21.17 -10.83
CA LYS A 531 -2.02 -22.39 -10.18
C LYS A 531 -2.11 -22.33 -8.66
N HIS A 532 -1.80 -23.45 -8.00
CA HIS A 532 -1.73 -23.52 -6.54
C HIS A 532 -0.87 -22.39 -5.94
N VAL A 533 -1.44 -21.65 -4.98
CA VAL A 533 -0.81 -20.52 -4.25
C VAL A 533 -0.09 -19.50 -5.14
N PHE A 534 -0.60 -19.24 -6.35
CA PHE A 534 0.00 -18.33 -7.33
C PHE A 534 0.36 -16.96 -6.75
N TYR A 535 -0.48 -16.41 -5.87
CA TYR A 535 -0.30 -15.11 -5.23
C TYR A 535 0.94 -15.02 -4.30
N LEU A 536 1.47 -16.14 -3.81
CA LEU A 536 2.74 -16.15 -3.07
C LEU A 536 3.95 -16.15 -4.00
N ARG A 537 3.79 -16.64 -5.24
CA ARG A 537 4.87 -16.78 -6.24
C ARG A 537 4.96 -15.56 -7.15
N ASN A 538 3.82 -14.98 -7.49
CA ASN A 538 3.68 -13.80 -8.33
C ASN A 538 2.62 -12.86 -7.72
N PRO A 539 2.96 -12.15 -6.63
CA PRO A 539 2.02 -11.28 -5.92
C PRO A 539 1.49 -10.11 -6.75
N THR A 540 2.13 -9.81 -7.89
CA THR A 540 1.79 -8.71 -8.79
C THR A 540 0.96 -9.14 -10.00
N CYS A 541 0.53 -10.40 -10.12
CA CYS A 541 -0.35 -10.78 -11.22
C CYS A 541 -1.75 -10.17 -11.04
N THR A 542 -2.48 -9.97 -12.14
CA THR A 542 -3.80 -9.35 -12.11
C THR A 542 -4.75 -10.02 -11.12
N ASN A 543 -4.82 -11.35 -11.10
CA ASN A 543 -5.65 -12.10 -10.15
C ASN A 543 -5.21 -11.95 -8.68
N ALA A 544 -3.90 -11.78 -8.43
CA ALA A 544 -3.37 -11.56 -7.08
C ALA A 544 -3.65 -10.13 -6.61
N LEU A 545 -3.58 -9.17 -7.54
CA LEU A 545 -3.92 -7.78 -7.31
C LEU A 545 -5.44 -7.59 -7.18
N GLU A 546 -6.28 -8.33 -7.90
CA GLU A 546 -7.74 -8.31 -7.80
C GLU A 546 -8.23 -8.71 -6.41
N ARG A 547 -7.51 -9.63 -5.74
CA ARG A 547 -7.69 -9.95 -4.31
C ARG A 547 -7.45 -8.77 -3.36
N SER A 548 -6.66 -7.79 -3.80
CA SER A 548 -6.32 -6.57 -3.04
C SER A 548 -6.98 -5.28 -3.53
N ALA A 549 -7.42 -5.20 -4.79
CA ALA A 549 -7.46 -3.89 -5.45
C ALA A 549 -8.58 -3.64 -6.48
N PHE A 550 -9.60 -4.47 -6.66
CA PHE A 550 -10.69 -4.08 -7.60
C PHE A 550 -12.11 -4.08 -7.04
N GLY A 551 -12.47 -5.05 -6.21
CA GLY A 551 -13.72 -4.98 -5.43
C GLY A 551 -13.77 -3.76 -4.50
N PRO A 552 -12.73 -3.51 -3.68
CA PRO A 552 -12.68 -2.36 -2.80
C PRO A 552 -12.47 -1.04 -3.54
N LEU A 553 -11.78 -1.00 -4.69
CA LEU A 553 -11.54 0.26 -5.42
C LEU A 553 -12.81 0.76 -6.11
N TYR A 554 -13.60 -0.15 -6.71
CA TYR A 554 -14.91 0.21 -7.26
C TYR A 554 -15.93 0.52 -6.16
N HIS A 555 -15.96 -0.28 -5.07
CA HIS A 555 -16.81 0.00 -3.92
C HIS A 555 -16.42 1.30 -3.19
N ASN A 556 -15.13 1.58 -3.02
CA ASN A 556 -14.62 2.84 -2.47
C ASN A 556 -14.88 4.00 -3.41
N PHE A 557 -14.74 3.83 -4.74
CA PHE A 557 -15.13 4.84 -5.71
C PHE A 557 -16.62 5.15 -5.61
N CYS A 558 -17.49 4.13 -5.61
CA CYS A 558 -18.93 4.31 -5.41
C CYS A 558 -19.27 4.94 -4.05
N SER A 559 -18.55 4.58 -2.99
CA SER A 559 -18.74 5.14 -1.65
C SER A 559 -18.29 6.60 -1.57
N VAL A 560 -17.15 6.94 -2.18
CA VAL A 560 -16.63 8.31 -2.29
C VAL A 560 -17.56 9.16 -3.13
N VAL A 561 -18.03 8.67 -4.28
CA VAL A 561 -19.01 9.37 -5.11
C VAL A 561 -20.32 9.55 -4.34
N SER A 562 -20.81 8.52 -3.64
CA SER A 562 -22.03 8.63 -2.82
C SER A 562 -21.89 9.68 -1.73
N ALA A 563 -20.77 9.69 -1.00
CA ALA A 563 -20.50 10.63 0.09
C ALA A 563 -20.26 12.07 -0.41
N GLN A 564 -19.46 12.25 -1.47
CA GLN A 564 -19.07 13.58 -1.96
C GLN A 564 -20.15 14.23 -2.82
N ALA A 565 -20.84 13.45 -3.66
CA ALA A 565 -21.92 13.96 -4.51
C ALA A 565 -23.29 13.94 -3.82
N ASN A 566 -23.38 13.39 -2.59
CA ASN A 566 -24.62 13.14 -1.87
C ASN A 566 -25.65 12.42 -2.76
N ALA A 567 -25.21 11.31 -3.38
CA ALA A 567 -25.95 10.58 -4.40
C ALA A 567 -26.12 9.11 -4.02
N ILE A 568 -27.23 8.51 -4.42
CA ILE A 568 -27.42 7.06 -4.37
C ILE A 568 -26.71 6.47 -5.58
N VAL A 569 -25.79 5.53 -5.34
CA VAL A 569 -25.00 4.88 -6.40
C VAL A 569 -25.49 3.46 -6.61
N VAL A 570 -25.91 3.16 -7.84
CA VAL A 570 -26.30 1.81 -8.28
C VAL A 570 -25.19 1.27 -9.16
N SER A 571 -24.42 0.31 -8.64
CA SER A 571 -23.36 -0.38 -9.39
C SER A 571 -23.95 -1.49 -10.25
N VAL A 572 -23.53 -1.56 -11.52
CA VAL A 572 -23.95 -2.62 -12.45
C VAL A 572 -22.87 -3.69 -12.50
N GLU A 573 -23.22 -4.91 -12.07
CA GLU A 573 -22.41 -6.10 -12.33
C GLU A 573 -22.92 -6.76 -13.61
N TYR A 574 -22.20 -6.55 -14.71
CA TYR A 574 -22.53 -7.15 -16.00
C TYR A 574 -21.60 -8.32 -16.32
N LYS A 575 -22.10 -9.30 -17.07
CA LYS A 575 -21.33 -10.51 -17.41
C LYS A 575 -20.24 -10.21 -18.44
N LEU A 576 -19.08 -10.85 -18.29
CA LEU A 576 -17.92 -10.67 -19.15
C LEU A 576 -17.82 -11.74 -20.25
N PHE A 577 -17.11 -11.42 -21.32
CA PHE A 577 -16.69 -12.42 -22.32
C PHE A 577 -15.64 -13.36 -21.67
N PRO A 578 -15.63 -14.67 -21.95
CA PRO A 578 -16.39 -15.39 -22.97
C PRO A 578 -17.79 -15.88 -22.56
N ASP A 579 -18.18 -15.76 -21.29
CA ASP A 579 -19.41 -16.36 -20.75
C ASP A 579 -20.69 -15.86 -21.43
N ARG A 580 -20.67 -14.64 -21.96
CA ARG A 580 -21.72 -14.06 -22.80
C ARG A 580 -21.10 -13.25 -23.95
N PRO A 581 -21.82 -13.07 -25.07
CA PRO A 581 -21.42 -12.14 -26.12
C PRO A 581 -21.20 -10.73 -25.56
N ILE A 582 -20.29 -9.95 -26.15
CA ILE A 582 -20.00 -8.55 -25.76
C ILE A 582 -21.28 -7.70 -25.67
N LEU A 583 -22.33 -8.02 -26.43
CA LEU A 583 -23.60 -7.29 -26.37
C LEU A 583 -24.30 -7.40 -25.00
N ALA A 584 -24.07 -8.48 -24.26
CA ALA A 584 -24.74 -8.74 -22.99
C ALA A 584 -24.43 -7.68 -21.92
N CYS A 585 -23.24 -7.06 -21.94
CA CYS A 585 -22.92 -6.02 -20.97
C CYS A 585 -23.76 -4.74 -21.17
N TYR A 586 -24.14 -4.44 -22.42
CA TYR A 586 -25.05 -3.34 -22.73
C TYR A 586 -26.49 -3.68 -22.32
N GLU A 587 -26.92 -4.93 -22.52
CA GLU A 587 -28.25 -5.42 -22.13
C GLU A 587 -28.43 -5.43 -20.61
N ASP A 588 -27.46 -5.95 -19.86
CA ASP A 588 -27.46 -5.99 -18.39
C ASP A 588 -27.49 -4.57 -17.80
N SER A 589 -26.70 -3.66 -18.39
CA SER A 589 -26.67 -2.25 -17.97
C SER A 589 -27.97 -1.52 -18.31
N TRP A 590 -28.60 -1.82 -19.44
CA TRP A 590 -29.90 -1.28 -19.81
C TRP A 590 -31.02 -1.84 -18.93
N ALA A 591 -30.99 -3.13 -18.60
CA ALA A 591 -31.93 -3.75 -17.68
C ALA A 591 -31.85 -3.10 -16.29
N THR A 592 -30.64 -2.84 -15.80
CA THR A 592 -30.43 -2.15 -14.52
C THR A 592 -30.97 -0.72 -14.55
N LEU A 593 -30.74 0.02 -15.65
CA LEU A 593 -31.31 1.36 -15.79
C LEU A 593 -32.84 1.36 -15.82
N ASN A 594 -33.48 0.39 -16.49
CA ASN A 594 -34.93 0.22 -16.46
C ASN A 594 -35.45 -0.16 -15.07
N TRP A 595 -34.70 -1.00 -14.35
CA TRP A 595 -35.00 -1.31 -12.97
C TRP A 595 -34.97 -0.06 -12.10
N VAL A 596 -33.92 0.79 -12.20
CA VAL A 596 -33.88 2.09 -11.50
C VAL A 596 -35.08 2.97 -11.91
N ALA A 597 -35.38 3.06 -13.21
CA ALA A 597 -36.49 3.87 -13.71
C ALA A 597 -37.86 3.41 -13.19
N SER A 598 -38.05 2.12 -12.93
CA SER A 598 -39.31 1.58 -12.39
C SER A 598 -39.65 2.13 -11.00
N HIS A 599 -38.66 2.63 -10.25
CA HIS A 599 -38.82 3.22 -8.92
C HIS A 599 -39.29 4.68 -8.96
N ALA A 600 -39.18 5.36 -10.11
CA ALA A 600 -39.59 6.75 -10.28
C ALA A 600 -41.10 7.03 -10.09
N GLY A 601 -41.91 5.97 -9.98
CA GLY A 601 -43.33 6.04 -9.66
C GLY A 601 -43.69 5.79 -8.20
N GLY A 602 -42.72 5.55 -7.31
CA GLY A 602 -42.97 5.26 -5.90
C GLY A 602 -43.42 3.82 -5.59
N ASN A 603 -43.53 2.97 -6.62
CA ASN A 603 -44.01 1.59 -6.51
C ASN A 603 -42.96 0.56 -6.97
N GLY A 604 -41.69 0.95 -7.02
CA GLY A 604 -40.61 0.04 -7.39
C GLY A 604 -40.37 -1.03 -6.33
N PRO A 605 -39.75 -2.17 -6.71
CA PRO A 605 -39.54 -3.31 -5.82
C PRO A 605 -38.66 -3.01 -4.59
N GLU A 606 -37.89 -1.93 -4.58
CA GLU A 606 -37.08 -1.48 -3.44
C GLU A 606 -37.66 -0.20 -2.81
N PRO A 607 -38.43 -0.31 -1.70
CA PRO A 607 -39.08 0.84 -1.06
C PRO A 607 -38.12 1.97 -0.67
N TRP A 608 -36.92 1.63 -0.19
CA TRP A 608 -35.94 2.64 0.22
C TRP A 608 -35.44 3.49 -0.96
N LEU A 609 -35.33 2.91 -2.15
CA LEU A 609 -34.91 3.62 -3.36
C LEU A 609 -36.03 4.56 -3.85
N ASN A 610 -37.29 4.14 -3.71
CA ASN A 610 -38.47 4.96 -4.01
C ASN A 610 -38.49 6.23 -3.15
N ASP A 611 -38.22 6.10 -1.86
CA ASP A 611 -38.40 7.16 -0.86
C ASP A 611 -37.24 8.18 -0.81
N HIS A 612 -36.05 7.80 -1.31
CA HIS A 612 -34.81 8.58 -1.11
C HIS A 612 -34.14 9.07 -2.39
N THR A 613 -34.71 8.79 -3.58
CA THR A 613 -34.08 9.13 -4.87
C THR A 613 -34.83 10.22 -5.63
N ASP A 614 -34.13 11.27 -6.06
CA ASP A 614 -34.68 12.23 -7.04
C ASP A 614 -34.43 11.74 -8.48
N PHE A 615 -35.39 11.00 -9.03
CA PHE A 615 -35.31 10.46 -10.40
C PHE A 615 -35.28 11.54 -11.50
N ARG A 616 -35.50 12.81 -11.17
CA ARG A 616 -35.31 13.94 -12.12
C ARG A 616 -33.84 14.31 -12.27
N ARG A 617 -32.93 13.68 -11.52
CA ARG A 617 -31.49 13.91 -11.55
C ARG A 617 -30.71 12.59 -11.51
N VAL A 618 -30.69 11.88 -12.63
CA VAL A 618 -29.94 10.63 -12.78
C VAL A 618 -28.65 10.88 -13.54
N PHE A 619 -27.58 10.20 -13.13
CA PHE A 619 -26.25 10.23 -13.74
C PHE A 619 -25.92 8.80 -14.16
N ILE A 620 -25.31 8.63 -15.32
CA ILE A 620 -24.77 7.33 -15.75
C ILE A 620 -23.28 7.52 -15.97
N GLY A 621 -22.44 6.58 -15.53
CA GLY A 621 -21.01 6.70 -15.76
C GLY A 621 -20.27 5.39 -15.70
N GLY A 622 -19.04 5.41 -16.21
CA GLY A 622 -18.18 4.22 -16.22
C GLY A 622 -16.75 4.54 -16.64
N GLY A 623 -15.84 3.66 -16.23
CA GLY A 623 -14.41 3.72 -16.56
C GLY A 623 -14.04 2.76 -17.68
N SER A 624 -13.12 3.14 -18.57
CA SER A 624 -12.65 2.29 -19.68
C SER A 624 -13.82 1.76 -20.53
N ALA A 625 -13.96 0.44 -20.69
CA ALA A 625 -15.10 -0.19 -21.37
C ALA A 625 -16.46 0.23 -20.78
N GLY A 626 -16.56 0.47 -19.47
CA GLY A 626 -17.76 0.98 -18.81
C GLY A 626 -18.15 2.40 -19.28
N GLY A 627 -17.16 3.22 -19.68
CA GLY A 627 -17.41 4.54 -20.28
C GLY A 627 -18.10 4.43 -21.65
N ASN A 628 -17.73 3.42 -22.45
CA ASN A 628 -18.38 3.14 -23.73
C ASN A 628 -19.82 2.65 -23.54
N ILE A 629 -20.04 1.82 -22.53
CA ILE A 629 -21.36 1.33 -22.16
C ILE A 629 -22.23 2.50 -21.70
N ALA A 630 -21.74 3.34 -20.78
CA ALA A 630 -22.43 4.54 -20.30
C ALA A 630 -22.80 5.50 -21.46
N HIS A 631 -21.87 5.73 -22.38
CA HIS A 631 -22.11 6.51 -23.60
C HIS A 631 -23.21 5.91 -24.46
N THR A 632 -23.15 4.60 -24.72
CA THR A 632 -24.12 3.87 -25.55
C THR A 632 -25.51 3.86 -24.92
N LEU A 633 -25.62 3.71 -23.60
CA LEU A 633 -26.89 3.74 -22.87
C LEU A 633 -27.57 5.12 -22.91
N ALA A 634 -26.81 6.21 -23.01
CA ALA A 634 -27.36 7.56 -23.01
C ALA A 634 -28.20 7.90 -24.25
N PHE A 635 -27.89 7.30 -25.41
CA PHE A 635 -28.62 7.52 -26.66
C PHE A 635 -30.10 7.08 -26.60
N PRO A 636 -30.43 5.84 -26.22
CA PRO A 636 -31.82 5.41 -26.09
C PRO A 636 -32.59 6.18 -25.00
N VAL A 637 -31.94 6.66 -23.93
CA VAL A 637 -32.60 7.56 -22.95
C VAL A 637 -33.03 8.88 -23.59
N GLY A 638 -32.16 9.49 -24.41
CA GLY A 638 -32.45 10.75 -25.09
C GLY A 638 -33.44 10.64 -26.25
N SER A 639 -33.62 9.45 -26.82
CA SER A 639 -34.46 9.23 -28.02
C SER A 639 -35.77 8.48 -27.77
N ILE A 640 -35.76 7.45 -26.93
CA ILE A 640 -36.92 6.62 -26.60
C ILE A 640 -37.65 7.19 -25.38
N GLY A 641 -36.91 7.90 -24.51
CA GLY A 641 -37.42 8.48 -23.26
C GLY A 641 -37.68 7.40 -22.21
N LEU A 642 -37.03 7.52 -21.05
CA LEU A 642 -37.45 6.80 -19.85
C LEU A 642 -38.46 7.68 -19.10
N PRO A 643 -39.76 7.31 -19.01
CA PRO A 643 -40.74 8.14 -18.34
C PRO A 643 -40.31 8.40 -16.89
N ARG A 644 -40.26 9.69 -16.50
CA ARG A 644 -39.93 10.15 -15.14
C ARG A 644 -38.47 10.05 -14.71
N VAL A 645 -37.57 9.57 -15.57
CA VAL A 645 -36.12 9.66 -15.36
C VAL A 645 -35.53 10.74 -16.26
N LYS A 646 -34.78 11.67 -15.66
CA LYS A 646 -34.02 12.67 -16.42
C LYS A 646 -32.53 12.44 -16.21
N LEU A 647 -31.86 12.01 -17.27
CA LEU A 647 -30.40 11.90 -17.31
C LEU A 647 -29.80 13.31 -17.41
N VAL A 648 -28.95 13.66 -16.44
CA VAL A 648 -28.35 15.01 -16.33
C VAL A 648 -26.93 15.01 -16.89
N TRP A 649 -26.16 13.94 -16.64
CA TRP A 649 -24.79 13.78 -17.12
C TRP A 649 -24.47 12.32 -17.45
N VAL A 650 -23.57 12.17 -18.41
CA VAL A 650 -22.84 10.93 -18.70
C VAL A 650 -21.39 11.15 -18.29
N ILE A 651 -20.90 10.37 -17.34
CA ILE A 651 -19.55 10.50 -16.79
C ILE A 651 -18.67 9.39 -17.38
N MET A 652 -17.74 9.75 -18.24
CA MET A 652 -16.85 8.79 -18.90
C MET A 652 -15.43 9.01 -18.41
N VAL A 653 -14.84 7.98 -17.79
CA VAL A 653 -13.47 8.04 -17.26
C VAL A 653 -12.57 7.17 -18.13
N HIS A 654 -11.70 7.77 -18.92
CA HIS A 654 -10.85 7.08 -19.91
C HIS A 654 -11.63 6.12 -20.85
N PRO A 655 -12.69 6.58 -21.54
CA PRO A 655 -13.44 5.71 -22.44
C PRO A 655 -12.58 5.23 -23.62
N PHE A 656 -12.83 4.03 -24.11
CA PHE A 656 -12.12 3.43 -25.24
C PHE A 656 -12.95 3.61 -26.53
N PHE A 657 -12.86 4.76 -27.20
CA PHE A 657 -13.52 4.94 -28.50
C PHE A 657 -12.57 4.58 -29.64
N GLY A 658 -12.95 3.60 -30.48
CA GLY A 658 -12.17 3.23 -31.66
C GLY A 658 -11.94 4.43 -32.58
N GLY A 659 -10.68 4.65 -32.96
CA GLY A 659 -10.26 5.71 -33.87
C GLY A 659 -10.60 5.40 -35.34
N THR A 660 -10.36 6.37 -36.23
CA THR A 660 -10.59 6.22 -37.69
C THR A 660 -9.50 5.43 -38.42
N SER A 661 -8.48 4.95 -37.71
CA SER A 661 -7.36 4.17 -38.25
C SER A 661 -7.13 2.96 -37.35
N PRO A 662 -7.17 1.72 -37.89
CA PRO A 662 -6.90 0.55 -37.09
C PRO A 662 -5.42 0.46 -36.72
N GLU A 663 -5.12 0.35 -35.43
CA GLU A 663 -3.81 -0.14 -34.97
C GLU A 663 -3.77 -1.68 -35.01
N GLU A 664 -2.57 -2.28 -35.00
CA GLU A 664 -2.35 -3.72 -35.19
C GLU A 664 -3.18 -4.62 -34.25
N ASP A 665 -3.52 -4.14 -33.06
CA ASP A 665 -4.35 -4.86 -32.08
C ASP A 665 -5.83 -4.94 -32.51
N GLU A 666 -6.33 -4.01 -33.33
CA GLU A 666 -7.70 -4.05 -33.85
C GLU A 666 -7.89 -5.17 -34.90
N MET A 667 -6.86 -5.55 -35.65
CA MET A 667 -6.99 -6.63 -36.66
C MET A 667 -7.19 -8.03 -36.06
N ARG A 668 -6.79 -8.25 -34.79
CA ARG A 668 -6.96 -9.57 -34.15
C ARG A 668 -8.39 -9.86 -33.70
N LEU A 669 -9.18 -8.84 -33.38
CA LEU A 669 -10.62 -9.00 -33.08
C LEU A 669 -11.47 -9.28 -34.34
N TYR A 670 -10.98 -8.89 -35.53
CA TYR A 670 -11.70 -9.05 -36.80
C TYR A 670 -11.38 -10.36 -37.56
N MET A 671 -10.35 -11.11 -37.17
CA MET A 671 -9.85 -12.25 -37.96
C MET A 671 -9.99 -13.59 -37.23
N CYS A 672 -11.17 -14.20 -37.42
CA CYS A 672 -11.44 -15.65 -37.56
C CYS A 672 -11.61 -16.55 -36.30
N PRO A 673 -12.31 -17.73 -36.39
CA PRO A 673 -13.01 -18.31 -37.55
C PRO A 673 -14.32 -19.08 -37.22
N THR A 674 -15.46 -18.65 -37.77
CA THR A 674 -16.42 -19.61 -38.35
C THR A 674 -16.97 -19.02 -39.64
N ASN A 675 -16.72 -19.72 -40.74
CA ASN A 675 -17.10 -19.36 -42.09
C ASN A 675 -18.59 -19.04 -42.22
N GLY A 676 -18.90 -17.81 -42.62
CA GLY A 676 -20.24 -17.36 -42.95
C GLY A 676 -20.34 -15.86 -42.69
N GLU A 677 -20.60 -15.07 -43.73
CA GLU A 677 -20.67 -13.61 -43.72
C GLU A 677 -21.40 -13.05 -42.47
N LEU A 678 -20.69 -12.29 -41.63
CA LEU A 678 -21.28 -11.46 -40.57
C LEU A 678 -21.98 -10.26 -41.23
N GLN A 679 -23.24 -10.46 -41.64
CA GLN A 679 -24.15 -9.40 -42.08
C GLN A 679 -24.82 -8.67 -40.89
N ASP A 680 -24.08 -8.35 -39.81
CA ASP A 680 -24.62 -7.52 -38.73
C ASP A 680 -24.14 -6.06 -38.87
N PRO A 681 -24.99 -5.13 -39.36
CA PRO A 681 -24.63 -3.73 -39.55
C PRO A 681 -24.35 -2.98 -38.23
N ARG A 682 -24.58 -3.57 -37.05
CA ARG A 682 -24.39 -2.93 -35.73
C ARG A 682 -22.95 -2.94 -35.23
N LEU A 683 -22.06 -3.75 -35.82
CA LEU A 683 -20.64 -3.83 -35.45
C LEU A 683 -19.73 -2.93 -36.30
N LYS A 684 -20.29 -2.11 -37.19
CA LYS A 684 -19.57 -1.04 -37.88
C LYS A 684 -19.67 0.24 -37.08
N CYS A 685 -18.54 0.94 -36.98
CA CYS A 685 -18.32 2.26 -36.36
C CYS A 685 -19.60 3.12 -36.16
N PRO A 686 -19.80 3.77 -34.99
CA PRO A 686 -21.06 4.41 -34.60
C PRO A 686 -21.60 5.50 -35.54
N GLN A 687 -20.82 5.94 -36.53
CA GLN A 687 -21.22 6.97 -37.50
C GLN A 687 -22.37 6.58 -38.45
N ARG A 688 -22.81 5.31 -38.49
CA ARG A 688 -23.87 4.88 -39.42
C ARG A 688 -25.19 4.44 -38.79
N ILE A 689 -25.33 4.41 -37.46
CA ILE A 689 -26.59 3.95 -36.85
C ILE A 689 -27.63 5.09 -36.79
N TRP A 690 -27.23 6.37 -36.83
CA TRP A 690 -28.14 7.53 -36.81
C TRP A 690 -27.65 8.63 -37.77
N PRO A 691 -28.37 8.96 -38.86
CA PRO A 691 -27.95 10.04 -39.76
C PRO A 691 -28.34 11.40 -39.18
N GLY A 692 -27.33 12.18 -38.79
CA GLY A 692 -27.47 13.61 -38.55
C GLY A 692 -27.08 14.05 -37.13
N LEU A 693 -25.87 14.62 -37.01
CA LEU A 693 -25.51 15.80 -36.21
C LEU A 693 -24.02 15.74 -35.87
N GLY A 694 -23.28 16.77 -36.28
CA GLY A 694 -21.84 16.88 -36.12
C GLY A 694 -21.41 17.05 -34.67
N VAL A 695 -20.33 16.36 -34.30
CA VAL A 695 -19.64 16.53 -33.02
C VAL A 695 -18.66 17.70 -33.17
N ARG A 696 -18.83 18.76 -32.39
CA ARG A 696 -17.73 19.69 -32.06
C ARG A 696 -17.16 19.25 -30.72
N GLY A 697 -15.87 18.96 -30.71
CA GLY A 697 -15.14 18.53 -29.52
C GLY A 697 -14.95 19.65 -28.49
N PHE A 698 -14.83 19.23 -27.24
CA PHE A 698 -14.05 19.89 -26.20
C PHE A 698 -13.18 18.84 -25.53
#